data_AF-A0A2H9PLZ3-F1
#
_entry.id   AF-A0A2H9PLZ3-F1
#
_cell.length_a   1.000
_cell.length_b   1.000
_cell.length_c   1.000
_cell.angle_alpha   90.00
_cell.angle_beta   90.00
_cell.angle_gamma   90.00
#
_symmetry.space_group_name_H-M   'P 1'
#
loop_
_entity.id
_entity.type
_entity.pdbx_description
1 polymer ?
#
loop_
_entity_poly.entity_id
_entity_poly.type
_entity_poly.pdbx_seq_one_letter_code
_entity_poly.pdbx_strand_id
1 'polypeptide(L)'
;MNHGHYHHSGRLPELIPPKVKRKIGRGIIITVILILLTSMILLFFGLKMNFLVGEELKININQPQYLYQTQSNQLVEISFEIGTNNFFRCESHCEYKLVNLFTSEIVATDNFNLAHGASYQKMVFLNNKFFGNKLYLYTLNVNCNNRKSLICLTEEIKKHDSVLFLVETNLTASEISLSEEIKNQLTNNLQKYSTAIEKISYQKDMFSAFFIYSIEAEEISAKLDQIEGSLVSFENTLKRQISSWENSDFTSYSKIDQVDDILVSLGQTRYYLDELFILRNSTTQVLQNISLIQEQILMAYNNSPLIVQNLERLQQLQHQMTVGGNFSERSVNEEMQEINMVLSKLVQDYQNDLKMLHDQYSFLINMNFTNYNCLSLQEIQEQIKILNISSNSKNLDLFISKNCLINNSEIIFPNLTIPDLSYEITENNLADALKLNEQHKQCCAFNQCKNYGVSQDYPTLFIHGHAFNEGTTPEASLAAFAKIQEEMVSYGYINLGDVSFDQYYDGLEQCSFPTTMRATYYYIPSFGVGKYKVTVQKSERIENYALRLREMIELIKKKTGQQKINLVAHSMGGLVAREYLDLFGTGSVDKVIFVNTPHHGVSGKVEKYCSIIGASKECEDLSAGSIFLNRINSKPNPFGVELYNIRSKGCLMDNQQDGDGIVTFESAYLSGAEDFVISGKCIDSLQSSLHSDVLDPEMYPQVRELILEIINKNKTGDQK
;
A
#
# COMPACT_ATOMS: atom_id res chain seq x y z
N MET A 1 130.87 -51.91 12.60
CA MET A 1 129.74 -52.78 13.00
C MET A 1 128.65 -51.90 13.60
N ASN A 2 127.45 -51.94 12.99
CA ASN A 2 126.10 -51.66 13.49
C ASN A 2 125.84 -50.40 14.34
N HIS A 3 125.17 -49.41 13.74
CA HIS A 3 123.75 -49.05 13.94
C HIS A 3 123.57 -48.10 15.14
N GLY A 4 123.11 -46.85 15.01
CA GLY A 4 122.14 -46.29 14.07
C GLY A 4 120.95 -45.78 14.89
N HIS A 5 121.06 -44.57 15.43
CA HIS A 5 120.01 -43.88 16.18
C HIS A 5 118.88 -43.45 15.23
N TYR A 6 117.63 -43.82 15.57
CA TYR A 6 116.43 -43.23 14.98
C TYR A 6 115.53 -42.65 16.07
N HIS A 7 115.26 -41.34 15.92
CA HIS A 7 114.22 -40.58 16.61
C HIS A 7 112.83 -41.02 16.10
N HIS A 8 111.89 -41.24 17.03
CA HIS A 8 110.45 -41.25 16.71
C HIS A 8 109.79 -39.97 17.20
N SER A 9 109.40 -39.11 16.25
CA SER A 9 108.44 -38.02 16.46
C SER A 9 107.01 -38.58 16.35
N GLY A 10 106.23 -38.49 17.43
CA GLY A 10 104.82 -38.88 17.43
C GLY A 10 103.94 -37.90 16.66
N ARG A 11 103.20 -38.40 15.66
CA ARG A 11 101.98 -37.78 15.15
C ARG A 11 100.78 -38.54 15.72
N LEU A 12 99.82 -37.79 16.29
CA LEU A 12 98.53 -38.29 16.76
C LEU A 12 97.77 -39.02 15.63
N PRO A 13 97.12 -40.17 15.90
CA PRO A 13 96.37 -40.88 14.87
C PRO A 13 95.01 -40.22 14.61
N GLU A 14 94.69 -40.01 13.32
CA GLU A 14 93.34 -39.73 12.85
C GLU A 14 92.41 -40.89 13.24
N LEU A 15 91.57 -40.66 14.24
CA LEU A 15 90.45 -41.54 14.54
C LEU A 15 89.41 -41.39 13.41
N ILE A 16 89.15 -42.52 12.73
CA ILE A 16 88.11 -42.79 11.72
C ILE A 16 88.64 -42.82 10.26
N PRO A 17 88.68 -44.01 9.62
CA PRO A 17 89.11 -44.18 8.23
C PRO A 17 88.20 -43.40 7.24
N PRO A 18 88.74 -42.87 6.12
CA PRO A 18 87.99 -42.05 5.15
C PRO A 18 86.80 -42.77 4.49
N LYS A 19 86.84 -44.11 4.41
CA LYS A 19 85.71 -44.93 3.93
C LYS A 19 84.50 -44.92 4.87
N VAL A 20 84.71 -44.67 6.17
CA VAL A 20 83.65 -44.62 7.20
C VAL A 20 82.98 -43.24 7.22
N LYS A 21 83.75 -42.15 7.12
CA LYS A 21 83.22 -40.77 6.95
C LYS A 21 82.28 -40.65 5.74
N ARG A 22 82.63 -41.28 4.61
CA ARG A 22 81.83 -41.25 3.38
C ARG A 22 80.55 -42.09 3.46
N LYS A 23 80.52 -43.16 4.27
CA LYS A 23 79.29 -43.94 4.56
C LYS A 23 78.37 -43.21 5.53
N ILE A 24 78.91 -42.60 6.59
CA ILE A 24 78.14 -41.82 7.56
C ILE A 24 77.54 -40.57 6.90
N GLY A 25 78.33 -39.83 6.10
CA GLY A 25 77.82 -38.67 5.35
C GLY A 25 76.72 -39.02 4.34
N ARG A 26 76.84 -40.16 3.64
CA ARG A 26 75.76 -40.66 2.76
C ARG A 26 74.51 -41.07 3.54
N GLY A 27 74.66 -41.70 4.70
CA GLY A 27 73.54 -42.05 5.58
C GLY A 27 72.77 -40.81 6.03
N ILE A 28 73.47 -39.79 6.54
CA ILE A 28 72.86 -38.54 7.00
C ILE A 28 72.14 -37.81 5.85
N ILE A 29 72.75 -37.74 4.65
CA ILE A 29 72.12 -37.10 3.49
C ILE A 29 70.84 -37.85 3.09
N ILE A 30 70.85 -39.19 3.08
CA ILE A 30 69.65 -39.98 2.77
C ILE A 30 68.56 -39.75 3.82
N THR A 31 68.92 -39.70 5.11
CA THR A 31 67.95 -39.43 6.18
C THR A 31 67.36 -38.02 6.09
N VAL A 32 68.17 -37.01 5.79
CA VAL A 32 67.68 -35.63 5.58
C VAL A 32 66.78 -35.52 4.36
N ILE A 33 67.13 -36.19 3.25
CA ILE A 33 66.27 -36.26 2.06
C ILE A 33 64.97 -36.98 2.38
N LEU A 34 65.00 -38.06 3.17
CA LEU A 34 63.78 -38.77 3.58
C LEU A 34 62.91 -37.92 4.50
N ILE A 35 63.49 -37.15 5.43
CA ILE A 35 62.77 -36.22 6.31
C ILE A 35 62.17 -35.06 5.52
N LEU A 36 62.90 -34.52 4.53
CA LEU A 36 62.37 -33.49 3.64
C LEU A 36 61.28 -34.03 2.73
N LEU A 37 61.42 -35.26 2.22
CA LEU A 37 60.37 -35.92 1.44
C LEU A 37 59.16 -36.24 2.29
N THR A 38 59.31 -36.76 3.51
CA THR A 38 58.17 -37.02 4.39
C THR A 38 57.55 -35.72 4.90
N SER A 39 58.34 -34.68 5.20
CA SER A 39 57.84 -33.34 5.53
C SER A 39 57.11 -32.72 4.35
N MET A 40 57.63 -32.84 3.14
CA MET A 40 57.00 -32.37 1.91
C MET A 40 55.75 -33.18 1.59
N ILE A 41 55.76 -34.50 1.81
CA ILE A 41 54.58 -35.38 1.67
C ILE A 41 53.55 -35.03 2.76
N LEU A 42 53.94 -34.80 4.01
CA LEU A 42 53.04 -34.41 5.09
C LEU A 42 52.51 -32.98 4.92
N LEU A 43 53.30 -32.06 4.37
CA LEU A 43 52.83 -30.73 3.95
C LEU A 43 51.89 -30.85 2.76
N PHE A 44 52.24 -31.63 1.74
CA PHE A 44 51.44 -31.78 0.53
C PHE A 44 50.14 -32.53 0.81
N PHE A 45 50.18 -33.60 1.62
CA PHE A 45 49.00 -34.30 2.11
C PHE A 45 48.26 -33.51 3.19
N GLY A 46 48.91 -32.80 4.09
CA GLY A 46 48.26 -31.96 5.10
C GLY A 46 47.53 -30.76 4.48
N LEU A 47 48.16 -30.11 3.50
CA LEU A 47 47.53 -29.08 2.66
C LEU A 47 46.43 -29.69 1.80
N LYS A 48 46.61 -30.88 1.21
CA LYS A 48 45.53 -31.56 0.47
C LYS A 48 44.38 -32.01 1.36
N MET A 49 44.62 -32.45 2.59
CA MET A 49 43.57 -32.92 3.51
C MET A 49 42.72 -31.75 3.99
N ASN A 50 43.32 -30.60 4.32
CA ASN A 50 42.57 -29.37 4.60
C ASN A 50 41.75 -28.87 3.38
N PHE A 51 42.10 -29.29 2.16
CA PHE A 51 41.52 -28.78 0.92
C PHE A 51 40.52 -29.75 0.26
N LEU A 52 40.67 -31.07 0.47
CA LEU A 52 39.77 -32.13 -0.01
C LEU A 52 38.68 -32.49 1.00
N VAL A 53 38.89 -32.16 2.26
CA VAL A 53 37.94 -32.39 3.37
C VAL A 53 37.58 -31.01 3.92
N GLY A 54 36.78 -30.26 3.17
CA GLY A 54 36.11 -29.10 3.75
C GLY A 54 35.35 -29.58 4.98
N GLU A 55 35.60 -29.01 6.14
CA GLU A 55 34.67 -29.14 7.26
C GLU A 55 33.42 -28.39 6.80
N GLU A 56 32.34 -29.12 6.48
CA GLU A 56 31.12 -28.55 5.90
C GLU A 56 30.02 -28.55 6.98
N LEU A 57 29.80 -27.42 7.66
CA LEU A 57 28.65 -27.28 8.56
C LEU A 57 27.37 -26.98 7.76
N LYS A 58 26.39 -27.89 7.84
CA LYS A 58 25.01 -27.69 7.38
C LYS A 58 24.05 -27.75 8.57
N ILE A 59 23.16 -26.77 8.65
CA ILE A 59 22.05 -26.75 9.62
C ILE A 59 20.88 -27.51 8.98
N ASN A 60 20.24 -28.38 9.75
CA ASN A 60 18.99 -29.03 9.34
C ASN A 60 17.93 -28.70 10.38
N ILE A 61 16.90 -27.96 9.98
CA ILE A 61 15.76 -27.63 10.83
C ILE A 61 14.59 -28.52 10.43
N ASN A 62 14.14 -29.34 11.38
CA ASN A 62 12.96 -30.17 11.23
C ASN A 62 11.80 -29.56 12.04
N GLN A 63 10.72 -29.23 11.34
CA GLN A 63 9.46 -28.74 11.90
C GLN A 63 8.39 -29.81 11.67
N PRO A 64 7.98 -30.57 12.68
CA PRO A 64 6.96 -31.61 12.51
C PRO A 64 5.63 -31.05 11.99
N GLN A 65 5.32 -29.81 12.36
CA GLN A 65 4.16 -29.06 11.95
C GLN A 65 4.58 -27.60 11.78
N TYR A 66 4.05 -26.93 10.75
CA TYR A 66 4.33 -25.52 10.48
C TYR A 66 3.09 -24.64 10.67
N LEU A 67 1.88 -25.16 10.46
CA LEU A 67 0.61 -24.44 10.64
C LEU A 67 -0.10 -24.90 11.90
N TYR A 68 -0.41 -23.97 12.79
CA TYR A 68 -1.11 -24.20 14.05
C TYR A 68 -2.41 -23.41 14.08
N GLN A 69 -3.53 -24.12 14.17
CA GLN A 69 -4.85 -23.51 14.28
C GLN A 69 -5.28 -23.45 15.74
N THR A 70 -5.77 -22.28 16.17
CA THR A 70 -6.15 -22.05 17.56
C THR A 70 -7.31 -21.05 17.66
N GLN A 71 -7.91 -20.90 18.84
CA GLN A 71 -8.86 -19.82 19.10
C GLN A 71 -8.12 -18.61 19.69
N SER A 72 -8.71 -17.42 19.57
CA SER A 72 -8.18 -16.20 20.21
C SER A 72 -7.84 -16.44 21.69
N ASN A 73 -6.71 -15.91 22.15
CA ASN A 73 -6.21 -16.01 23.53
C ASN A 73 -5.90 -17.43 24.06
N GLN A 74 -5.72 -18.42 23.19
CA GLN A 74 -5.24 -19.74 23.59
C GLN A 74 -3.71 -19.86 23.44
N LEU A 75 -3.10 -20.67 24.33
CA LEU A 75 -1.69 -21.02 24.23
C LEU A 75 -1.48 -21.98 23.05
N VAL A 76 -0.44 -21.72 22.27
CA VAL A 76 -0.04 -22.59 21.15
C VAL A 76 1.29 -23.23 21.48
N GLU A 77 1.35 -24.56 21.41
CA GLU A 77 2.57 -25.33 21.61
C GLU A 77 3.24 -25.58 20.26
N ILE A 78 4.43 -25.01 20.06
CA ILE A 78 5.24 -25.28 18.87
C ILE A 78 6.45 -26.13 19.22
N SER A 79 6.84 -27.01 18.30
CA SER A 79 7.99 -27.89 18.47
C SER A 79 8.87 -27.90 17.24
N PHE A 80 10.17 -28.01 17.46
CA PHE A 80 11.17 -28.07 16.40
C PHE A 80 12.42 -28.82 16.84
N GLU A 81 13.16 -29.30 15.85
CA GLU A 81 14.42 -30.01 16.02
C GLU A 81 15.49 -29.35 15.16
N ILE A 82 16.63 -29.03 15.77
CA ILE A 82 17.79 -28.45 15.10
C ILE A 82 18.90 -29.50 15.11
N GLY A 83 19.31 -29.94 13.94
CA GLY A 83 20.47 -30.81 13.75
C GLY A 83 21.59 -30.10 13.01
N THR A 84 22.81 -30.62 13.14
CA THR A 84 23.94 -30.21 12.29
C THR A 84 24.57 -31.42 11.61
N ASN A 85 24.94 -31.24 10.35
CA ASN A 85 25.83 -32.16 9.65
C ASN A 85 27.17 -31.44 9.48
N ASN A 86 28.25 -32.01 10.00
CA ASN A 86 29.59 -31.47 9.97
C ASN A 86 30.62 -32.61 9.85
N PHE A 87 31.91 -32.30 9.79
CA PHE A 87 32.92 -33.36 9.71
C PHE A 87 32.95 -34.25 10.96
N PHE A 88 33.34 -35.52 10.79
CA PHE A 88 33.30 -36.54 11.84
C PHE A 88 34.00 -36.07 13.14
N ARG A 89 33.26 -36.11 14.26
CA ARG A 89 33.68 -35.65 15.61
C ARG A 89 33.90 -34.13 15.76
N CYS A 90 33.40 -33.31 14.84
CA CYS A 90 33.30 -31.88 15.07
C CYS A 90 32.10 -31.56 15.99
N GLU A 91 32.26 -30.55 16.84
CA GLU A 91 31.21 -30.00 17.69
C GLU A 91 30.82 -28.64 17.14
N SER A 92 29.52 -28.38 17.03
CA SER A 92 28.97 -27.11 16.59
C SER A 92 28.44 -26.33 17.80
N HIS A 93 28.73 -25.04 17.87
CA HIS A 93 28.01 -24.12 18.74
C HIS A 93 26.84 -23.53 17.97
N CYS A 94 25.65 -23.56 18.54
CA CYS A 94 24.42 -23.10 17.91
C CYS A 94 23.62 -22.17 18.82
N GLU A 95 22.96 -21.20 18.21
CA GLU A 95 22.03 -20.26 18.82
C GLU A 95 20.74 -20.29 17.99
N TYR A 96 19.58 -20.35 18.64
CA TYR A 96 18.31 -20.09 17.96
C TYR A 96 17.59 -18.89 18.56
N LYS A 97 16.81 -18.19 17.72
CA LYS A 97 15.88 -17.13 18.10
C LYS A 97 14.55 -17.38 17.40
N LEU A 98 13.50 -17.58 18.19
CA LEU A 98 12.13 -17.62 17.72
C LEU A 98 11.51 -16.22 17.89
N VAL A 99 11.11 -15.62 16.78
CA VAL A 99 10.66 -14.22 16.73
C VAL A 99 9.22 -14.16 16.26
N ASN A 100 8.38 -13.40 16.95
CA ASN A 100 7.07 -13.00 16.47
C ASN A 100 7.24 -11.89 15.42
N LEU A 101 6.92 -12.14 14.15
CA LEU A 101 7.10 -11.13 13.10
C LEU A 101 6.15 -9.94 13.23
N PHE A 102 4.99 -10.09 13.89
CA PHE A 102 4.07 -8.98 14.09
C PHE A 102 4.59 -7.98 15.12
N THR A 103 5.04 -8.45 16.29
CA THR A 103 5.53 -7.58 17.38
C THR A 103 7.03 -7.35 17.36
N SER A 104 7.78 -8.10 16.54
CA SER A 104 9.25 -8.18 16.56
C SER A 104 9.83 -8.69 17.90
N GLU A 105 9.01 -9.31 18.75
CA GLU A 105 9.43 -9.86 20.04
C GLU A 105 10.15 -11.20 19.88
N ILE A 106 11.28 -11.38 20.58
CA ILE A 106 11.94 -12.69 20.72
C ILE A 106 11.19 -13.50 21.77
N VAL A 107 10.41 -14.48 21.33
CA VAL A 107 9.56 -15.30 22.21
C VAL A 107 10.35 -16.42 22.87
N ALA A 108 11.37 -16.95 22.21
CA ALA A 108 12.29 -17.92 22.79
C ALA A 108 13.68 -17.82 22.16
N THR A 109 14.70 -18.10 22.97
CA THR A 109 16.08 -18.21 22.50
C THR A 109 16.84 -19.19 23.38
N ASP A 110 17.83 -19.87 22.81
CA ASP A 110 18.74 -20.73 23.57
C ASP A 110 20.10 -20.83 22.86
N ASN A 111 21.12 -21.14 23.65
CA ASN A 111 22.48 -21.40 23.17
C ASN A 111 22.90 -22.81 23.60
N PHE A 112 23.34 -23.62 22.66
CA PHE A 112 23.61 -25.03 22.89
C PHE A 112 24.74 -25.51 21.99
N ASN A 113 25.34 -26.64 22.37
CA ASN A 113 26.33 -27.30 21.54
C ASN A 113 25.77 -28.61 20.99
N LEU A 114 26.14 -28.94 19.76
CA LEU A 114 25.77 -30.17 19.09
C LEU A 114 27.02 -30.96 18.72
N ALA A 115 27.07 -32.21 19.17
CA ALA A 115 28.04 -33.17 18.62
C ALA A 115 27.66 -33.54 17.18
N HIS A 116 28.62 -34.02 16.41
CA HIS A 116 28.42 -34.56 15.07
C HIS A 116 27.21 -35.51 14.98
N GLY A 117 26.23 -35.17 14.14
CA GLY A 117 25.02 -35.97 13.90
C GLY A 117 23.99 -35.95 15.03
N ALA A 118 24.23 -35.19 16.11
CA ALA A 118 23.25 -34.97 17.16
C ALA A 118 22.21 -33.92 16.75
N SER A 119 21.06 -33.96 17.41
CA SER A 119 20.00 -32.97 17.27
C SER A 119 19.57 -32.42 18.63
N TYR A 120 19.05 -31.20 18.61
CA TYR A 120 18.51 -30.47 19.74
C TYR A 120 17.02 -30.27 19.52
N GLN A 121 16.20 -30.82 20.40
CA GLN A 121 14.74 -30.71 20.34
C GLN A 121 14.23 -29.70 21.35
N LYS A 122 13.29 -28.85 20.93
CA LYS A 122 12.68 -27.85 21.79
C LYS A 122 11.18 -27.79 21.58
N MET A 123 10.49 -27.48 22.67
CA MET A 123 9.08 -27.14 22.72
C MET A 123 8.94 -25.74 23.33
N VAL A 124 8.13 -24.89 22.72
CA VAL A 124 7.90 -23.50 23.14
C VAL A 124 6.39 -23.25 23.18
N PHE A 125 5.91 -22.64 24.26
CA PHE A 125 4.52 -22.20 24.38
C PHE A 125 4.41 -20.72 24.00
N LEU A 126 3.64 -20.44 22.96
CA LEU A 126 3.36 -19.08 22.48
C LEU A 126 2.16 -18.52 23.25
N ASN A 127 2.39 -17.38 23.91
CA ASN A 127 1.31 -16.62 24.54
C ASN A 127 0.65 -15.71 23.50
N ASN A 128 -0.21 -16.31 22.66
CA ASN A 128 -0.94 -15.60 21.63
C ASN A 128 -2.15 -14.88 22.23
N LYS A 129 -1.93 -13.72 22.86
CA LYS A 129 -3.02 -12.76 23.19
C LYS A 129 -3.52 -12.03 21.95
N PHE A 130 -3.67 -12.76 20.85
CA PHE A 130 -4.04 -12.21 19.58
C PHE A 130 -5.53 -12.41 19.36
N PHE A 131 -6.17 -11.34 18.93
CA PHE A 131 -7.62 -11.21 18.81
C PHE A 131 -8.05 -11.34 17.35
N GLY A 132 -9.21 -11.98 17.11
CA GLY A 132 -9.83 -12.02 15.78
C GLY A 132 -9.38 -13.15 14.86
N ASN A 133 -9.91 -13.15 13.64
CA ASN A 133 -9.63 -14.13 12.59
C ASN A 133 -8.36 -13.76 11.80
N LYS A 134 -7.18 -14.17 12.27
CA LYS A 134 -5.88 -13.67 11.79
C LYS A 134 -4.85 -14.79 11.62
N LEU A 135 -3.82 -14.53 10.83
CA LEU A 135 -2.65 -15.38 10.64
C LEU A 135 -1.41 -14.64 11.11
N TYR A 136 -0.77 -15.17 12.16
CA TYR A 136 0.47 -14.64 12.70
C TYR A 136 1.66 -15.47 12.28
N LEU A 137 2.76 -14.79 12.00
CA LEU A 137 3.97 -15.39 11.49
C LEU A 137 5.06 -15.38 12.55
N TYR A 138 5.74 -16.52 12.70
CA TYR A 138 6.86 -16.70 13.61
C TYR A 138 8.05 -17.26 12.85
N THR A 139 9.21 -16.61 12.96
CA THR A 139 10.43 -17.09 12.31
C THR A 139 11.36 -17.68 13.37
N LEU A 140 11.79 -18.91 13.14
CA LEU A 140 12.89 -19.53 13.88
C LEU A 140 14.18 -19.31 13.10
N ASN A 141 15.04 -18.43 13.61
CA ASN A 141 16.36 -18.17 13.09
C ASN A 141 17.38 -19.03 13.84
N VAL A 142 18.22 -19.77 13.12
CA VAL A 142 19.24 -20.63 13.70
C VAL A 142 20.60 -20.25 13.13
N ASN A 143 21.55 -19.99 14.02
CA ASN A 143 22.93 -19.74 13.67
C ASN A 143 23.84 -20.80 14.29
N CYS A 144 24.76 -21.37 13.53
CA CYS A 144 25.73 -22.33 14.05
C CYS A 144 27.14 -22.10 13.48
N ASN A 145 28.18 -22.41 14.25
CA ASN A 145 29.56 -22.48 13.79
C ASN A 145 30.28 -23.68 14.41
N ASN A 146 31.19 -24.30 13.65
CA ASN A 146 32.02 -25.38 14.18
C ASN A 146 33.03 -24.82 15.20
N ARG A 147 33.21 -25.54 16.31
CA ARG A 147 34.20 -25.22 17.34
C ARG A 147 35.53 -25.88 17.02
N LYS A 148 36.55 -25.04 16.91
CA LYS A 148 37.93 -25.48 16.70
C LYS A 148 38.39 -26.48 17.78
N SER A 149 38.92 -27.61 17.36
CA SER A 149 39.48 -28.68 18.19
C SER A 149 40.67 -29.35 17.48
N LEU A 150 41.24 -30.41 18.09
CA LEU A 150 42.32 -31.19 17.46
C LEU A 150 41.87 -31.95 16.20
N ILE A 151 40.56 -32.20 16.07
CA ILE A 151 39.95 -32.91 14.93
C ILE A 151 39.22 -31.91 14.01
N CYS A 152 38.67 -30.82 14.57
CA CYS A 152 38.06 -29.71 13.86
C CYS A 152 39.08 -28.57 13.72
N LEU A 153 39.88 -28.59 12.66
CA LEU A 153 41.12 -27.81 12.62
C LEU A 153 40.89 -26.30 12.43
N THR A 154 39.68 -25.90 12.02
CA THR A 154 39.31 -24.52 11.72
C THR A 154 38.02 -24.11 12.40
N GLU A 155 37.98 -22.88 12.93
CA GLU A 155 36.72 -22.26 13.32
C GLU A 155 36.03 -21.77 12.04
N GLU A 156 34.83 -22.29 11.78
CA GLU A 156 34.08 -21.96 10.56
C GLU A 156 33.32 -20.65 10.66
N ILE A 157 33.06 -20.04 9.51
CA ILE A 157 32.14 -18.91 9.34
C ILE A 157 30.76 -19.33 9.86
N LYS A 158 30.11 -18.45 10.62
CA LYS A 158 28.76 -18.66 11.14
C LYS A 158 27.80 -18.97 9.97
N LYS A 159 27.12 -20.11 10.05
CA LYS A 159 26.06 -20.52 9.14
C LYS A 159 24.71 -20.10 9.70
N HIS A 160 23.79 -19.75 8.82
CA HIS A 160 22.45 -19.27 9.14
C HIS A 160 21.42 -20.01 8.31
N ASP A 161 20.34 -20.45 8.96
CA ASP A 161 19.13 -20.97 8.31
C ASP A 161 17.90 -20.55 9.12
N SER A 162 16.73 -20.52 8.48
CA SER A 162 15.49 -20.09 9.11
C SER A 162 14.27 -20.84 8.58
N VAL A 163 13.29 -21.08 9.45
CA VAL A 163 11.98 -21.63 9.06
C VAL A 163 10.84 -20.80 9.61
N LEU A 164 9.69 -20.89 8.95
CA LEU A 164 8.47 -20.15 9.30
C LEU A 164 7.44 -21.06 10.00
N PHE A 165 6.87 -20.57 11.09
CA PHE A 165 5.68 -21.11 11.73
C PHE A 165 4.50 -20.15 11.51
N LEU A 166 3.36 -20.73 11.18
CA LEU A 166 2.09 -20.08 10.90
C LEU A 166 1.15 -20.36 12.07
N VAL A 167 0.64 -19.32 12.72
CA VAL A 167 -0.37 -19.46 13.78
C VAL A 167 -1.65 -18.77 13.38
N GLU A 168 -2.64 -19.58 13.04
CA GLU A 168 -3.94 -19.15 12.55
C GLU A 168 -4.94 -19.12 13.72
N THR A 169 -5.48 -17.93 14.01
CA THR A 169 -6.49 -17.72 15.03
C THR A 169 -7.88 -17.67 14.40
N ASN A 170 -8.83 -18.35 15.05
CA ASN A 170 -10.26 -18.29 14.72
C ASN A 170 -11.03 -17.63 15.86
N LEU A 171 -12.19 -17.06 15.53
CA LEU A 171 -13.07 -16.44 16.52
C LEU A 171 -13.55 -17.46 17.55
N THR A 172 -13.57 -17.06 18.82
CA THR A 172 -14.23 -17.75 19.92
C THR A 172 -15.75 -17.61 19.80
N ALA A 173 -16.51 -18.46 20.49
CA ALA A 173 -17.98 -18.37 20.52
C ALA A 173 -18.47 -17.00 21.01
N SER A 174 -17.78 -16.39 21.99
CA SER A 174 -18.09 -15.06 22.50
C SER A 174 -17.84 -13.97 21.44
N GLU A 175 -16.75 -14.07 20.68
CA GLU A 175 -16.42 -13.12 19.62
C GLU A 175 -17.38 -13.24 18.43
N ILE A 176 -17.84 -14.45 18.10
CA ILE A 176 -18.88 -14.67 17.07
C ILE A 176 -20.17 -13.96 17.48
N SER A 177 -20.63 -14.16 18.72
CA SER A 177 -21.84 -13.50 19.23
C SER A 177 -21.72 -11.97 19.20
N LEU A 178 -20.55 -11.43 19.59
CA LEU A 178 -20.28 -9.99 19.54
C LEU A 178 -20.24 -9.48 18.10
N SER A 179 -19.61 -10.22 17.19
CA SER A 179 -19.56 -9.90 15.76
C SER A 179 -20.96 -9.79 15.15
N GLU A 180 -21.87 -10.71 15.49
CA GLU A 180 -23.26 -10.69 15.03
C GLU A 180 -24.04 -9.48 15.58
N GLU A 181 -23.85 -9.15 16.86
CA GLU A 181 -24.44 -7.95 17.46
C GLU A 181 -23.99 -6.67 16.76
N ILE A 182 -22.68 -6.52 16.55
CA ILE A 182 -22.09 -5.36 15.84
C ILE A 182 -22.62 -5.30 14.41
N LYS A 183 -22.66 -6.43 13.69
CA LYS A 183 -23.18 -6.51 12.32
C LYS A 183 -24.60 -5.97 12.22
N ASN A 184 -25.46 -6.38 13.14
CA ASN A 184 -26.86 -5.93 13.19
C ASN A 184 -26.96 -4.42 13.45
N GLN A 185 -26.15 -3.89 14.39
CA GLN A 185 -26.10 -2.46 14.68
C GLN A 185 -25.59 -1.64 13.49
N LEU A 186 -24.51 -2.07 12.85
CA LEU A 186 -23.96 -1.41 11.65
C LEU A 186 -24.97 -1.42 10.51
N THR A 187 -25.67 -2.53 10.29
CA THR A 187 -26.71 -2.64 9.25
C THR A 187 -27.85 -1.66 9.51
N ASN A 188 -28.34 -1.57 10.75
CA ASN A 188 -29.37 -0.62 11.15
C ASN A 188 -28.91 0.84 10.95
N ASN A 189 -27.68 1.16 11.37
CA ASN A 189 -27.12 2.50 11.23
C ASN A 189 -26.87 2.89 9.76
N LEU A 190 -26.46 1.94 8.91
CA LEU A 190 -26.34 2.15 7.46
C LEU A 190 -27.69 2.47 6.82
N GLN A 191 -28.76 1.77 7.21
CA GLN A 191 -30.11 2.06 6.72
C GLN A 191 -30.56 3.47 7.14
N LYS A 192 -30.37 3.83 8.42
CA LYS A 192 -30.69 5.18 8.92
C LYS A 192 -29.87 6.27 8.23
N TYR A 193 -28.59 6.00 7.94
CA TYR A 193 -27.71 6.89 7.19
C TYR A 193 -28.25 7.16 5.78
N SER A 194 -28.61 6.09 5.04
CA SER A 194 -29.20 6.21 3.70
C SER A 194 -30.46 7.09 3.73
N THR A 195 -31.36 6.83 4.68
CA THR A 195 -32.57 7.64 4.86
C THR A 195 -32.25 9.11 5.17
N ALA A 196 -31.21 9.39 5.97
CA ALA A 196 -30.82 10.76 6.30
C ALA A 196 -30.22 11.49 5.09
N ILE A 197 -29.40 10.82 4.27
CA ILE A 197 -28.84 11.36 3.02
C ILE A 197 -29.95 11.70 2.01
N GLU A 198 -30.92 10.80 1.83
CA GLU A 198 -32.09 11.05 0.97
C GLU A 198 -32.88 12.28 1.46
N LYS A 199 -33.15 12.35 2.76
CA LYS A 199 -33.90 13.46 3.37
C LYS A 199 -33.19 14.80 3.25
N ILE A 200 -31.88 14.87 3.51
CA ILE A 200 -31.14 16.13 3.42
C ILE A 200 -31.03 16.61 1.98
N SER A 201 -30.77 15.71 1.02
CA SER A 201 -30.76 16.06 -0.40
C SER A 201 -32.08 16.67 -0.81
N TYR A 202 -33.18 15.99 -0.50
CA TYR A 202 -34.53 16.48 -0.81
C TYR A 202 -34.84 17.86 -0.19
N GLN A 203 -34.43 18.08 1.07
CA GLN A 203 -34.64 19.36 1.74
C GLN A 203 -33.77 20.48 1.15
N LYS A 204 -32.52 20.20 0.78
CA LYS A 204 -31.64 21.17 0.12
C LYS A 204 -32.15 21.54 -1.27
N ASP A 205 -32.61 20.56 -2.04
CA ASP A 205 -33.15 20.82 -3.37
C ASP A 205 -34.44 21.66 -3.26
N MET A 206 -35.35 21.33 -2.33
CA MET A 206 -36.50 22.17 -2.00
C MET A 206 -36.08 23.58 -1.57
N PHE A 207 -35.05 23.71 -0.73
CA PHE A 207 -34.56 25.00 -0.26
C PHE A 207 -33.97 25.84 -1.40
N SER A 208 -33.28 25.21 -2.36
CA SER A 208 -32.67 25.89 -3.51
C SER A 208 -33.68 26.54 -4.45
N ALA A 209 -34.93 26.05 -4.47
CA ALA A 209 -36.02 26.68 -5.21
C ALA A 209 -36.37 28.09 -4.70
N PHE A 210 -35.97 28.44 -3.47
CA PHE A 210 -36.13 29.78 -2.91
C PHE A 210 -34.94 30.67 -3.34
N PHE A 211 -35.05 31.35 -4.49
CA PHE A 211 -34.02 32.27 -5.02
C PHE A 211 -33.66 33.47 -4.10
N ILE A 212 -34.43 33.69 -3.04
CA ILE A 212 -34.35 34.84 -2.14
C ILE A 212 -34.36 34.33 -0.70
N TYR A 213 -33.42 34.75 0.13
CA TYR A 213 -33.36 34.35 1.54
C TYR A 213 -33.96 35.42 2.48
N SER A 214 -34.87 35.00 3.38
CA SER A 214 -35.35 35.74 4.54
C SER A 214 -34.55 35.37 5.80
N ILE A 215 -34.83 36.01 6.95
CA ILE A 215 -34.24 35.61 8.24
C ILE A 215 -34.54 34.12 8.53
N GLU A 216 -35.79 33.69 8.34
CA GLU A 216 -36.18 32.29 8.53
C GLU A 216 -35.45 31.35 7.54
N ALA A 217 -35.24 31.78 6.30
CA ALA A 217 -34.52 31.00 5.31
C ALA A 217 -33.02 30.87 5.64
N GLU A 218 -32.37 31.93 6.12
CA GLU A 218 -30.97 31.91 6.56
C GLU A 218 -30.78 30.95 7.76
N GLU A 219 -31.70 30.97 8.73
CA GLU A 219 -31.70 30.04 9.86
C GLU A 219 -31.85 28.58 9.41
N ILE A 220 -32.73 28.32 8.44
CA ILE A 220 -32.91 26.98 7.86
C ILE A 220 -31.65 26.54 7.11
N SER A 221 -31.04 27.42 6.30
CA SER A 221 -29.80 27.11 5.58
C SER A 221 -28.69 26.72 6.54
N ALA A 222 -28.49 27.51 7.60
CA ALA A 222 -27.47 27.24 8.61
C ALA A 222 -27.70 25.90 9.32
N LYS A 223 -28.96 25.55 9.61
CA LYS A 223 -29.32 24.23 10.17
C LYS A 223 -29.04 23.10 9.19
N LEU A 224 -29.39 23.25 7.91
CA LEU A 224 -29.10 22.23 6.88
C LEU A 224 -27.58 21.99 6.74
N ASP A 225 -26.78 23.05 6.73
CA ASP A 225 -25.31 22.95 6.67
C ASP A 225 -24.74 22.26 7.93
N GLN A 226 -25.28 22.57 9.12
CA GLN A 226 -24.89 21.89 10.36
C GLN A 226 -25.23 20.39 10.34
N ILE A 227 -26.40 20.02 9.82
CA ILE A 227 -26.83 18.62 9.69
C ILE A 227 -25.91 17.89 8.70
N GLU A 228 -25.56 18.51 7.57
CA GLU A 228 -24.63 17.92 6.59
C GLU A 228 -23.25 17.66 7.22
N GLY A 229 -22.69 18.63 7.95
CA GLY A 229 -21.43 18.43 8.68
C GLY A 229 -21.51 17.28 9.69
N SER A 230 -22.64 17.14 10.36
CA SER A 230 -22.90 16.02 11.30
C SER A 230 -22.97 14.67 10.58
N LEU A 231 -23.59 14.62 9.39
CA LEU A 231 -23.65 13.43 8.54
C LEU A 231 -22.27 12.98 8.09
N VAL A 232 -21.41 13.91 7.64
CA VAL A 232 -20.02 13.60 7.25
C VAL A 232 -19.22 13.03 8.43
N SER A 233 -19.37 13.60 9.63
CA SER A 233 -18.73 13.06 10.84
C SER A 233 -19.22 11.65 11.18
N PHE A 234 -20.53 11.41 11.04
CA PHE A 234 -21.13 10.10 11.28
C PHE A 234 -20.66 9.07 10.24
N GLU A 235 -20.61 9.44 8.96
CA GLU A 235 -20.10 8.62 7.86
C GLU A 235 -18.67 8.14 8.13
N ASN A 236 -17.77 9.05 8.54
CA ASN A 236 -16.40 8.72 8.90
C ASN A 236 -16.31 7.76 10.09
N THR A 237 -17.25 7.85 11.02
CA THR A 237 -17.30 6.92 12.17
C THR A 237 -17.83 5.56 11.74
N LEU A 238 -18.86 5.51 10.89
CA LEU A 238 -19.34 4.27 10.28
C LEU A 238 -18.25 3.56 9.47
N LYS A 239 -17.53 4.27 8.60
CA LYS A 239 -16.39 3.72 7.82
C LYS A 239 -15.36 3.02 8.71
N ARG A 240 -14.98 3.67 9.81
CA ARG A 240 -14.02 3.08 10.78
C ARG A 240 -14.58 1.84 11.44
N GLN A 241 -15.84 1.83 11.86
CA GLN A 241 -16.43 0.66 12.51
C GLN A 241 -16.68 -0.50 11.55
N ILE A 242 -17.11 -0.22 10.33
CA ILE A 242 -17.23 -1.22 9.25
C ILE A 242 -15.88 -1.88 9.02
N SER A 243 -14.83 -1.08 8.81
CA SER A 243 -13.47 -1.61 8.61
C SER A 243 -12.97 -2.41 9.82
N SER A 244 -13.21 -1.94 11.05
CA SER A 244 -12.89 -2.66 12.27
C SER A 244 -13.57 -4.03 12.32
N TRP A 245 -14.87 -4.07 12.03
CA TRP A 245 -15.66 -5.30 12.02
C TRP A 245 -15.23 -6.26 10.91
N GLU A 246 -15.02 -5.78 9.68
CA GLU A 246 -14.52 -6.57 8.53
C GLU A 246 -13.16 -7.22 8.84
N ASN A 247 -12.31 -6.51 9.59
CA ASN A 247 -10.99 -6.97 10.04
C ASN A 247 -11.04 -7.83 11.33
N SER A 248 -12.24 -8.17 11.82
CA SER A 248 -12.45 -8.91 13.08
C SER A 248 -11.80 -8.24 14.31
N ASP A 249 -11.67 -6.91 14.30
CA ASP A 249 -11.24 -6.13 15.45
C ASP A 249 -12.47 -5.51 16.12
N PHE A 250 -12.88 -6.10 17.25
CA PHE A 250 -14.06 -5.65 17.99
C PHE A 250 -13.71 -4.76 19.18
N THR A 251 -12.42 -4.53 19.44
CA THR A 251 -11.96 -3.88 20.68
C THR A 251 -12.30 -2.39 20.74
N SER A 252 -12.39 -1.74 19.58
CA SER A 252 -12.71 -0.33 19.43
C SER A 252 -14.19 -0.05 19.14
N TYR A 253 -15.04 -1.08 19.12
CA TYR A 253 -16.46 -0.87 18.84
C TYR A 253 -17.14 -0.09 19.98
N SER A 254 -17.92 0.92 19.59
CA SER A 254 -18.76 1.69 20.49
C SER A 254 -20.11 1.91 19.83
N LYS A 255 -21.20 1.84 20.60
CA LYS A 255 -22.52 2.12 20.05
C LYS A 255 -22.60 3.60 19.64
N ILE A 256 -23.11 3.87 18.43
CA ILE A 256 -23.30 5.24 17.93
C ILE A 256 -24.79 5.46 17.71
N ASP A 257 -25.36 6.39 18.47
CA ASP A 257 -26.77 6.81 18.36
C ASP A 257 -26.93 8.17 17.64
N GLN A 258 -25.82 8.79 17.19
CA GLN A 258 -25.77 10.13 16.55
C GLN A 258 -26.71 10.28 15.34
N VAL A 259 -26.97 9.20 14.59
CA VAL A 259 -27.85 9.26 13.42
C VAL A 259 -29.32 9.47 13.77
N ASP A 260 -29.74 9.06 14.96
CA ASP A 260 -31.11 9.31 15.42
C ASP A 260 -31.33 10.80 15.68
N ASP A 261 -30.36 11.49 16.27
CA ASP A 261 -30.39 12.96 16.47
C ASP A 261 -30.39 13.72 15.14
N ILE A 262 -29.64 13.24 14.15
CA ILE A 262 -29.64 13.78 12.78
C ILE A 262 -31.02 13.64 12.15
N LEU A 263 -31.65 12.47 12.26
CA LEU A 263 -32.99 12.22 11.72
C LEU A 263 -34.06 13.09 12.38
N VAL A 264 -33.95 13.33 13.70
CA VAL A 264 -34.83 14.27 14.42
C VAL A 264 -34.63 15.70 13.92
N SER A 265 -33.39 16.14 13.76
CA SER A 265 -33.04 17.48 13.26
C SER A 265 -33.54 17.71 11.83
N LEU A 266 -33.45 16.69 10.98
CA LEU A 266 -34.03 16.70 9.63
C LEU A 266 -35.56 16.80 9.65
N GLY A 267 -36.22 16.14 10.60
CA GLY A 267 -37.67 16.25 10.79
C GLY A 267 -38.10 17.66 11.20
N GLN A 268 -37.37 18.29 12.11
CA GLN A 268 -37.61 19.68 12.53
C GLN A 268 -37.37 20.67 11.38
N THR A 269 -36.26 20.51 10.66
CA THR A 269 -35.91 21.39 9.53
C THR A 269 -36.93 21.27 8.40
N ARG A 270 -37.43 20.06 8.14
CA ARG A 270 -38.54 19.85 7.20
C ARG A 270 -39.79 20.65 7.58
N TYR A 271 -40.19 20.61 8.86
CA TYR A 271 -41.34 21.34 9.34
C TYR A 271 -41.21 22.85 9.08
N TYR A 272 -40.04 23.44 9.36
CA TYR A 272 -39.78 24.86 9.10
C TYR A 272 -39.78 25.21 7.60
N LEU A 273 -39.24 24.33 6.75
CA LEU A 273 -39.32 24.48 5.29
C LEU A 273 -40.77 24.49 4.79
N ASP A 274 -41.60 23.58 5.30
CA ASP A 274 -43.03 23.52 4.94
C ASP A 274 -43.79 24.79 5.36
N GLU A 275 -43.52 25.33 6.57
CA GLU A 275 -44.10 26.60 7.02
C GLU A 275 -43.68 27.77 6.12
N LEU A 276 -42.40 27.85 5.77
CA LEU A 276 -41.87 28.90 4.89
C LEU A 276 -42.50 28.84 3.50
N PHE A 277 -42.67 27.64 2.95
CA PHE A 277 -43.34 27.41 1.67
C PHE A 277 -44.80 27.89 1.68
N ILE A 278 -45.54 27.59 2.75
CA ILE A 278 -46.94 28.03 2.92
C ILE A 278 -47.04 29.56 2.96
N LEU A 279 -46.16 30.22 3.73
CA LEU A 279 -46.13 31.69 3.84
C LEU A 279 -45.88 32.33 2.47
N ARG A 280 -44.91 31.84 1.71
CA ARG A 280 -44.61 32.37 0.38
C ARG A 280 -45.75 32.20 -0.61
N ASN A 281 -46.36 31.02 -0.65
CA ASN A 281 -47.51 30.78 -1.53
C ASN A 281 -48.69 31.70 -1.18
N SER A 282 -48.93 31.94 0.11
CA SER A 282 -49.93 32.90 0.57
C SER A 282 -49.60 34.32 0.08
N THR A 283 -48.35 34.76 0.22
CA THR A 283 -47.89 36.08 -0.28
C THR A 283 -48.05 36.21 -1.79
N THR A 284 -47.65 35.19 -2.56
CA THR A 284 -47.81 35.14 -4.02
C THR A 284 -49.29 35.23 -4.42
N GLN A 285 -50.18 34.51 -3.74
CA GLN A 285 -51.62 34.56 -4.00
C GLN A 285 -52.19 35.96 -3.73
N VAL A 286 -51.74 36.63 -2.67
CA VAL A 286 -52.16 38.02 -2.38
C VAL A 286 -51.72 38.97 -3.50
N LEU A 287 -50.49 38.85 -3.98
CA LEU A 287 -49.99 39.68 -5.09
C LEU A 287 -50.76 39.45 -6.39
N GLN A 288 -51.08 38.19 -6.70
CA GLN A 288 -51.94 37.85 -7.84
C GLN A 288 -53.33 38.48 -7.71
N ASN A 289 -53.93 38.44 -6.52
CA ASN A 289 -55.24 39.06 -6.27
C ASN A 289 -55.19 40.58 -6.49
N ILE A 290 -54.15 41.27 -5.99
CA ILE A 290 -53.96 42.71 -6.20
C ILE A 290 -53.75 43.03 -7.68
N SER A 291 -52.97 42.21 -8.38
CA SER A 291 -52.73 42.35 -9.84
C SER A 291 -54.03 42.21 -10.65
N LEU A 292 -54.92 41.28 -10.28
CA LEU A 292 -56.21 41.08 -10.97
C LEU A 292 -57.13 42.30 -10.92
N ILE A 293 -57.05 43.12 -9.86
CA ILE A 293 -57.86 44.35 -9.70
C ILE A 293 -57.07 45.63 -10.01
N GLN A 294 -55.89 45.52 -10.60
CA GLN A 294 -54.98 46.65 -10.87
C GLN A 294 -55.68 47.83 -11.57
N GLU A 295 -56.40 47.59 -12.66
CA GLU A 295 -57.12 48.64 -13.40
C GLU A 295 -58.15 49.36 -12.52
N GLN A 296 -58.83 48.62 -11.65
CA GLN A 296 -59.83 49.17 -10.73
C GLN A 296 -59.19 49.99 -9.61
N ILE A 297 -58.03 49.55 -9.10
CA ILE A 297 -57.22 50.31 -8.15
C ILE A 297 -56.78 51.64 -8.78
N LEU A 298 -56.29 51.62 -10.02
CA LEU A 298 -55.87 52.82 -10.75
C LEU A 298 -57.03 53.81 -10.96
N MET A 299 -58.24 53.32 -11.24
CA MET A 299 -59.43 54.18 -11.34
C MET A 299 -59.82 54.80 -9.99
N ALA A 300 -59.78 54.02 -8.91
CA ALA A 300 -60.13 54.50 -7.57
C ALA A 300 -59.05 55.42 -6.96
N TYR A 301 -57.80 55.32 -7.41
CA TYR A 301 -56.63 56.01 -6.88
C TYR A 301 -56.82 57.52 -6.68
N ASN A 302 -57.44 58.19 -7.65
CA ASN A 302 -57.61 59.66 -7.65
C ASN A 302 -58.46 60.19 -6.48
N ASN A 303 -59.03 59.30 -5.68
CA ASN A 303 -60.11 59.58 -4.73
C ASN A 303 -59.72 59.28 -3.28
N SER A 304 -58.55 58.71 -3.04
CA SER A 304 -58.15 58.29 -1.69
C SER A 304 -56.63 58.34 -1.47
N PRO A 305 -56.13 59.22 -0.58
CA PRO A 305 -54.73 59.22 -0.13
C PRO A 305 -54.28 57.87 0.45
N LEU A 306 -55.21 57.06 0.97
CA LEU A 306 -54.91 55.73 1.51
C LEU A 306 -54.50 54.74 0.41
N ILE A 307 -54.97 54.87 -0.83
CA ILE A 307 -54.52 54.02 -1.94
C ILE A 307 -53.06 54.33 -2.25
N VAL A 308 -52.69 55.61 -2.32
CA VAL A 308 -51.31 56.07 -2.57
C VAL A 308 -50.36 55.45 -1.55
N GLN A 309 -50.68 55.61 -0.26
CA GLN A 309 -49.85 55.12 0.84
C GLN A 309 -49.64 53.60 0.79
N ASN A 310 -50.68 52.82 0.44
CA ASN A 310 -50.58 51.37 0.37
C ASN A 310 -49.84 50.87 -0.88
N LEU A 311 -49.91 51.60 -2.01
CA LEU A 311 -49.09 51.30 -3.19
C LEU A 311 -47.60 51.55 -2.93
N GLU A 312 -47.25 52.61 -2.20
CA GLU A 312 -45.87 52.86 -1.77
C GLU A 312 -45.36 51.77 -0.82
N ARG A 313 -46.18 51.33 0.15
CA ARG A 313 -45.86 50.19 1.03
C ARG A 313 -45.63 48.90 0.24
N LEU A 314 -46.49 48.59 -0.74
CA LEU A 314 -46.31 47.43 -1.64
C LEU A 314 -44.97 47.46 -2.34
N GLN A 315 -44.62 48.62 -2.90
CA GLN A 315 -43.35 48.79 -3.61
C GLN A 315 -42.15 48.58 -2.69
N GLN A 316 -42.21 49.06 -1.44
CA GLN A 316 -41.15 48.86 -0.44
C GLN A 316 -41.00 47.39 -0.05
N LEU A 317 -42.10 46.70 0.26
CA LEU A 317 -42.09 45.28 0.60
C LEU A 317 -41.58 44.42 -0.56
N GLN A 318 -42.01 44.74 -1.78
CA GLN A 318 -41.53 44.05 -2.96
C GLN A 318 -40.03 44.29 -3.19
N HIS A 319 -39.54 45.50 -2.97
CA HIS A 319 -38.12 45.78 -3.04
C HIS A 319 -37.33 44.96 -2.01
N GLN A 320 -37.83 44.86 -0.78
CA GLN A 320 -37.21 44.01 0.26
C GLN A 320 -37.16 42.53 -0.16
N MET A 321 -38.27 42.00 -0.69
CA MET A 321 -38.32 40.62 -1.18
C MET A 321 -37.43 40.37 -2.40
N THR A 322 -37.19 41.37 -3.25
CA THR A 322 -36.37 41.18 -4.47
C THR A 322 -34.87 41.31 -4.21
N VAL A 323 -34.46 42.19 -3.29
CA VAL A 323 -33.06 42.39 -2.94
C VAL A 323 -32.55 41.31 -1.96
N GLY A 324 -33.45 40.72 -1.17
CA GLY A 324 -33.14 39.69 -0.20
C GLY A 324 -32.50 40.22 1.09
N GLY A 325 -32.62 39.43 2.16
CA GLY A 325 -31.98 39.67 3.45
C GLY A 325 -32.78 40.54 4.43
N ASN A 326 -32.71 40.16 5.72
CA ASN A 326 -33.14 40.94 6.88
C ASN A 326 -34.63 41.34 6.96
N PHE A 327 -35.52 40.52 6.38
CA PHE A 327 -36.96 40.62 6.55
C PHE A 327 -37.53 39.31 7.11
N SER A 328 -38.71 39.39 7.76
CA SER A 328 -39.48 38.22 8.18
C SER A 328 -40.59 37.94 7.17
N GLU A 329 -40.65 36.71 6.68
CA GLU A 329 -41.69 36.26 5.75
C GLU A 329 -43.08 36.33 6.38
N ARG A 330 -43.15 36.06 7.69
CA ARG A 330 -44.41 36.19 8.44
C ARG A 330 -44.88 37.65 8.47
N SER A 331 -43.99 38.58 8.81
CA SER A 331 -44.33 40.00 8.83
C SER A 331 -44.72 40.54 7.46
N VAL A 332 -44.00 40.14 6.40
CA VAL A 332 -44.34 40.52 5.02
C VAL A 332 -45.71 39.95 4.62
N ASN A 333 -45.99 38.70 4.94
CA ASN A 333 -47.28 38.08 4.62
C ASN A 333 -48.44 38.80 5.33
N GLU A 334 -48.31 39.09 6.63
CA GLU A 334 -49.31 39.82 7.42
C GLU A 334 -49.56 41.22 6.84
N GLU A 335 -48.50 41.95 6.50
CA GLU A 335 -48.60 43.29 5.92
C GLU A 335 -49.24 43.28 4.53
N MET A 336 -48.90 42.30 3.69
CA MET A 336 -49.52 42.11 2.38
C MET A 336 -51.01 41.83 2.48
N GLN A 337 -51.44 41.01 3.45
CA GLN A 337 -52.86 40.73 3.67
C GLN A 337 -53.64 41.99 4.10
N GLU A 338 -53.06 42.81 4.98
CA GLU A 338 -53.66 44.09 5.40
C GLU A 338 -53.85 45.01 4.19
N ILE A 339 -52.80 45.20 3.40
CA ILE A 339 -52.82 46.03 2.20
C ILE A 339 -53.92 45.57 1.23
N ASN A 340 -53.97 44.27 0.95
CA ASN A 340 -54.95 43.70 0.03
C ASN A 340 -56.39 43.95 0.52
N MET A 341 -56.63 43.82 1.82
CA MET A 341 -57.93 44.08 2.42
C MET A 341 -58.36 45.54 2.25
N VAL A 342 -57.45 46.49 2.54
CA VAL A 342 -57.70 47.93 2.41
C VAL A 342 -57.96 48.31 0.95
N LEU A 343 -57.11 47.88 0.03
CA LEU A 343 -57.25 48.20 -1.39
C LEU A 343 -58.54 47.61 -1.97
N SER A 344 -58.84 46.34 -1.70
CA SER A 344 -60.07 45.69 -2.16
C SER A 344 -61.32 46.40 -1.64
N LYS A 345 -61.31 46.84 -0.37
CA LYS A 345 -62.43 47.57 0.22
C LYS A 345 -62.64 48.94 -0.42
N LEU A 346 -61.58 49.71 -0.63
CA LEU A 346 -61.66 51.03 -1.27
C LEU A 346 -62.15 50.94 -2.72
N VAL A 347 -61.66 49.94 -3.47
CA VAL A 347 -62.14 49.67 -4.83
C VAL A 347 -63.63 49.31 -4.83
N GLN A 348 -64.06 48.44 -3.91
CA GLN A 348 -65.47 48.05 -3.80
C GLN A 348 -66.38 49.24 -3.45
N ASP A 349 -65.97 50.09 -2.51
CA ASP A 349 -66.74 51.27 -2.12
C ASP A 349 -66.84 52.28 -3.28
N TYR A 350 -65.75 52.49 -4.02
CA TYR A 350 -65.76 53.32 -5.22
C TYR A 350 -66.69 52.77 -6.30
N GLN A 351 -66.67 51.46 -6.57
CA GLN A 351 -67.58 50.83 -7.53
C GLN A 351 -69.05 50.91 -7.08
N ASN A 352 -69.33 50.79 -5.79
CA ASN A 352 -70.68 50.97 -5.25
C ASN A 352 -71.16 52.40 -5.43
N ASP A 353 -70.31 53.39 -5.14
CA ASP A 353 -70.62 54.81 -5.35
C ASP A 353 -70.88 55.09 -6.86
N LEU A 354 -70.06 54.55 -7.76
CA LEU A 354 -70.27 54.64 -9.22
C LEU A 354 -71.57 53.98 -9.68
N LYS A 355 -71.88 52.78 -9.17
CA LYS A 355 -73.11 52.07 -9.51
C LYS A 355 -74.34 52.84 -9.03
N MET A 356 -74.30 53.39 -7.81
CA MET A 356 -75.37 54.23 -7.29
C MET A 356 -75.61 55.45 -8.20
N LEU A 357 -74.54 56.10 -8.66
CA LEU A 357 -74.65 57.19 -9.65
C LEU A 357 -75.23 56.71 -10.98
N HIS A 358 -74.77 55.57 -11.50
CA HIS A 358 -75.31 54.99 -12.73
C HIS A 358 -76.81 54.74 -12.61
N ASP A 359 -77.25 54.02 -11.57
CA ASP A 359 -78.66 53.69 -11.36
C ASP A 359 -79.51 54.97 -11.26
N GLN A 360 -79.00 56.00 -10.58
CA GLN A 360 -79.69 57.27 -10.39
C GLN A 360 -79.79 58.11 -11.68
N TYR A 361 -78.81 58.06 -12.58
CA TYR A 361 -78.72 58.96 -13.75
C TYR A 361 -78.77 58.24 -15.11
N SER A 362 -78.96 56.92 -15.13
CA SER A 362 -79.01 56.06 -16.33
C SER A 362 -80.05 56.47 -17.36
N PHE A 363 -81.14 57.13 -16.94
CA PHE A 363 -82.23 57.56 -17.81
C PHE A 363 -81.90 58.81 -18.65
N LEU A 364 -80.84 59.54 -18.31
CA LEU A 364 -80.57 60.86 -18.88
C LEU A 364 -79.96 60.80 -20.28
N ILE A 365 -79.18 59.76 -20.60
CA ILE A 365 -78.65 59.46 -21.94
C ILE A 365 -78.36 57.94 -21.97
N ASN A 366 -78.36 57.32 -23.17
CA ASN A 366 -77.98 55.95 -23.50
C ASN A 366 -76.49 55.63 -23.14
N MET A 367 -76.08 55.86 -21.88
CA MET A 367 -74.70 55.92 -21.43
C MET A 367 -74.29 54.68 -20.64
N ASN A 368 -73.19 54.09 -21.06
CA ASN A 368 -72.51 53.02 -20.35
C ASN A 368 -71.59 53.65 -19.29
N PHE A 369 -71.94 53.59 -17.99
CA PHE A 369 -71.20 54.24 -16.89
C PHE A 369 -69.90 53.53 -16.48
N THR A 370 -69.46 52.54 -17.24
CA THR A 370 -68.41 51.63 -16.81
C THR A 370 -67.00 52.22 -16.86
N ASN A 371 -66.76 53.40 -17.48
CA ASN A 371 -65.42 53.96 -17.68
C ASN A 371 -65.38 55.51 -17.78
N TYR A 372 -65.96 56.24 -16.82
CA TYR A 372 -65.93 57.71 -16.83
C TYR A 372 -64.81 58.28 -15.96
N ASN A 373 -63.99 59.16 -16.54
CA ASN A 373 -63.02 59.97 -15.82
C ASN A 373 -63.67 61.27 -15.27
N CYS A 374 -62.98 61.97 -14.39
CA CYS A 374 -63.51 63.19 -13.77
C CYS A 374 -63.95 64.28 -14.76
N LEU A 375 -63.27 64.39 -15.91
CA LEU A 375 -63.66 65.30 -17.00
C LEU A 375 -65.04 64.94 -17.56
N SER A 376 -65.27 63.67 -17.89
CA SER A 376 -66.57 63.23 -18.39
C SER A 376 -67.70 63.37 -17.36
N LEU A 377 -67.42 63.16 -16.07
CA LEU A 377 -68.40 63.39 -15.00
C LEU A 377 -68.72 64.88 -14.83
N GLN A 378 -67.74 65.76 -14.98
CA GLN A 378 -67.92 67.22 -14.98
C GLN A 378 -68.70 67.70 -16.22
N GLU A 379 -68.48 67.10 -17.39
CA GLU A 379 -69.26 67.38 -18.60
C GLU A 379 -70.73 66.94 -18.43
N ILE A 380 -70.98 65.78 -17.84
CA ILE A 380 -72.33 65.30 -17.49
C ILE A 380 -72.98 66.24 -16.48
N GLN A 381 -72.23 66.72 -15.48
CA GLN A 381 -72.70 67.70 -14.50
C GLN A 381 -73.16 68.99 -15.19
N GLU A 382 -72.41 69.49 -16.18
CA GLU A 382 -72.80 70.67 -16.97
C GLU A 382 -74.00 70.40 -17.88
N GLN A 383 -74.09 69.23 -18.50
CA GLN A 383 -75.26 68.86 -19.31
C GLN A 383 -76.56 68.78 -18.49
N ILE A 384 -76.49 68.24 -17.26
CA ILE A 384 -77.62 68.21 -16.32
C ILE A 384 -78.07 69.63 -15.98
N LYS A 385 -77.14 70.58 -15.77
CA LYS A 385 -77.45 72.00 -15.54
C LYS A 385 -78.13 72.65 -16.76
N ILE A 386 -77.65 72.38 -17.97
CA ILE A 386 -78.18 72.97 -19.22
C ILE A 386 -79.59 72.47 -19.55
N LEU A 387 -79.87 71.17 -19.33
CA LEU A 387 -81.17 70.57 -19.64
C LEU A 387 -82.28 70.92 -18.62
N ASN A 388 -81.95 71.63 -17.54
CA ASN A 388 -82.87 72.06 -16.47
C ASN A 388 -83.76 70.94 -15.92
N ILE A 389 -83.20 69.73 -15.86
CA ILE A 389 -83.90 68.54 -15.38
C ILE A 389 -83.95 68.62 -13.86
N SER A 390 -85.13 68.51 -13.26
CA SER A 390 -85.35 68.65 -11.81
C SER A 390 -84.71 67.53 -10.96
N SER A 391 -83.83 66.70 -11.52
CA SER A 391 -83.07 65.68 -10.79
C SER A 391 -81.96 66.37 -10.00
N ASN A 392 -82.10 66.36 -8.67
CA ASN A 392 -81.15 66.95 -7.73
C ASN A 392 -79.70 66.47 -8.04
N SER A 393 -78.83 67.37 -8.53
CA SER A 393 -77.42 67.08 -8.88
C SER A 393 -76.56 66.79 -7.64
N LYS A 394 -77.11 66.98 -6.43
CA LYS A 394 -76.41 66.90 -5.15
C LYS A 394 -75.55 65.64 -4.97
N ASN A 395 -76.01 64.46 -5.40
CA ASN A 395 -75.23 63.22 -5.26
C ASN A 395 -74.06 63.18 -6.24
N LEU A 396 -74.26 63.62 -7.49
CA LEU A 396 -73.19 63.77 -8.48
C LEU A 396 -72.18 64.85 -8.06
N ASP A 397 -72.66 65.99 -7.54
CA ASP A 397 -71.81 67.08 -7.04
C ASP A 397 -70.99 66.64 -5.82
N LEU A 398 -71.61 65.89 -4.90
CA LEU A 398 -70.92 65.30 -3.74
C LEU A 398 -69.88 64.28 -4.19
N PHE A 399 -70.21 63.44 -5.18
CA PHE A 399 -69.26 62.48 -5.72
C PHE A 399 -68.10 63.17 -6.45
N ILE A 400 -68.35 64.16 -7.30
CA ILE A 400 -67.31 64.92 -8.01
C ILE A 400 -66.43 65.67 -7.00
N SER A 401 -67.01 66.33 -5.99
CA SER A 401 -66.22 67.03 -4.97
C SER A 401 -65.41 66.10 -4.07
N LYS A 402 -65.88 64.87 -3.85
CA LYS A 402 -65.15 63.83 -3.11
C LYS A 402 -64.06 63.15 -3.96
N ASN A 403 -64.30 62.95 -5.26
CA ASN A 403 -63.54 62.04 -6.11
C ASN A 403 -62.87 62.73 -7.33
N CYS A 404 -62.88 64.05 -7.46
CA CYS A 404 -62.28 64.75 -8.61
C CYS A 404 -61.38 65.90 -8.20
N LEU A 405 -60.50 65.65 -7.21
CA LEU A 405 -59.75 66.70 -6.52
C LEU A 405 -58.41 67.07 -7.19
N ILE A 406 -57.80 66.25 -8.05
CA ILE A 406 -56.47 66.53 -8.66
C ILE A 406 -56.35 65.91 -10.06
N ASN A 407 -55.73 66.64 -11.00
CA ASN A 407 -55.31 66.15 -12.32
C ASN A 407 -53.78 66.27 -12.43
N ASN A 408 -53.05 65.14 -12.52
CA ASN A 408 -51.74 65.01 -13.20
C ASN A 408 -51.15 63.58 -13.08
N SER A 409 -50.65 63.13 -14.24
CA SER A 409 -49.63 62.10 -14.55
C SER A 409 -48.52 61.92 -13.51
N GLU A 410 -47.92 60.75 -13.22
CA GLU A 410 -47.85 59.40 -13.81
C GLU A 410 -47.78 58.41 -12.63
N ILE A 411 -48.81 57.61 -12.38
CA ILE A 411 -48.76 56.59 -11.33
C ILE A 411 -48.14 55.34 -11.93
N ILE A 412 -47.00 54.93 -11.40
CA ILE A 412 -46.37 53.67 -11.78
C ILE A 412 -46.86 52.62 -10.79
N PHE A 413 -47.79 51.77 -11.23
CA PHE A 413 -48.16 50.59 -10.46
C PHE A 413 -46.91 49.70 -10.31
N PRO A 414 -46.56 49.26 -9.08
CA PRO A 414 -45.38 48.44 -8.88
C PRO A 414 -45.52 47.13 -9.67
N ASN A 415 -44.46 46.71 -10.34
CA ASN A 415 -44.48 45.46 -11.10
C ASN A 415 -44.52 44.27 -10.14
N LEU A 416 -45.71 43.75 -9.80
CA LEU A 416 -45.91 42.68 -8.81
C LEU A 416 -45.50 41.28 -9.31
N THR A 417 -44.24 41.11 -9.71
CA THR A 417 -43.68 39.80 -10.06
C THR A 417 -42.85 39.21 -8.92
N ILE A 418 -43.19 38.00 -8.51
CA ILE A 418 -42.30 37.09 -7.77
C ILE A 418 -42.02 35.89 -8.69
N PRO A 419 -40.80 35.35 -8.73
CA PRO A 419 -40.51 34.12 -9.47
C PRO A 419 -41.49 33.01 -9.10
N ASP A 420 -42.05 32.34 -10.10
CA ASP A 420 -43.00 31.26 -9.89
C ASP A 420 -42.31 30.11 -9.14
N LEU A 421 -42.90 29.67 -8.02
CA LEU A 421 -42.36 28.58 -7.20
C LEU A 421 -42.72 27.25 -7.84
N SER A 422 -42.00 26.90 -8.90
CA SER A 422 -42.03 25.55 -9.46
C SER A 422 -40.76 24.82 -9.06
N TYR A 423 -40.93 23.67 -8.42
CA TYR A 423 -39.83 22.79 -8.05
C TYR A 423 -40.13 21.40 -8.64
N GLU A 424 -39.29 20.98 -9.58
CA GLU A 424 -39.31 19.61 -10.10
C GLU A 424 -38.34 18.75 -9.28
N ILE A 425 -38.81 17.58 -8.85
CA ILE A 425 -37.98 16.61 -8.16
C ILE A 425 -37.02 16.01 -9.19
N THR A 426 -35.75 16.41 -9.14
CA THR A 426 -34.69 15.64 -9.79
C THR A 426 -34.36 14.43 -8.92
N GLU A 427 -34.58 13.22 -9.44
CA GLU A 427 -34.02 11.99 -8.84
C GLU A 427 -32.49 12.09 -8.91
N ASN A 428 -31.89 12.65 -7.87
CA ASN A 428 -30.45 12.60 -7.70
C ASN A 428 -30.07 11.18 -7.25
N ASN A 429 -29.44 10.44 -8.15
CA ASN A 429 -28.69 9.24 -7.81
C ASN A 429 -27.46 9.65 -7.00
N LEU A 430 -27.63 9.86 -5.69
CA LEU A 430 -26.54 10.25 -4.83
C LEU A 430 -25.78 9.03 -4.30
N ALA A 431 -24.52 8.95 -4.76
CA ALA A 431 -23.33 8.30 -4.19
C ALA A 431 -23.36 6.78 -3.90
N ASP A 432 -22.23 6.12 -4.20
CA ASP A 432 -21.96 4.74 -3.82
C ASP A 432 -22.29 4.52 -2.34
N ALA A 433 -23.44 3.90 -2.08
CA ALA A 433 -23.87 3.63 -0.71
C ALA A 433 -22.78 2.83 0.01
N LEU A 434 -22.44 3.26 1.22
CA LEU A 434 -21.61 2.48 2.13
C LEU A 434 -22.20 1.07 2.27
N LYS A 435 -21.35 0.07 2.06
CA LYS A 435 -21.73 -1.34 2.17
C LYS A 435 -20.93 -2.00 3.27
N LEU A 436 -21.57 -2.96 3.91
CA LEU A 436 -20.94 -3.89 4.83
C LEU A 436 -20.54 -5.13 4.02
N ASN A 437 -19.24 -5.40 3.90
CA ASN A 437 -18.76 -6.58 3.19
C ASN A 437 -18.72 -7.81 4.10
N GLU A 438 -17.96 -8.83 3.72
CA GLU A 438 -17.72 -10.01 4.54
C GLU A 438 -16.48 -9.82 5.43
N GLN A 439 -16.40 -10.59 6.51
CA GLN A 439 -15.20 -10.62 7.33
C GLN A 439 -14.11 -11.42 6.62
N HIS A 440 -12.92 -10.83 6.50
CA HIS A 440 -11.79 -11.45 5.83
C HIS A 440 -10.73 -11.86 6.84
N LYS A 441 -10.05 -12.99 6.57
CA LYS A 441 -8.85 -13.34 7.33
C LYS A 441 -7.72 -12.40 6.92
N GLN A 442 -6.91 -11.99 7.89
CA GLN A 442 -5.78 -11.09 7.67
C GLN A 442 -4.47 -11.79 8.04
N CYS A 443 -3.42 -11.55 7.25
CA CYS A 443 -2.06 -11.93 7.59
C CYS A 443 -1.39 -10.77 8.33
N CYS A 444 -0.75 -11.04 9.46
CA CYS A 444 -0.20 -10.03 10.36
C CYS A 444 1.31 -10.21 10.54
N ALA A 445 2.08 -9.21 10.13
CA ALA A 445 3.53 -9.11 10.27
C ALA A 445 3.95 -7.64 10.30
N PHE A 446 5.09 -7.34 10.90
CA PHE A 446 5.71 -6.00 10.94
C PHE A 446 4.77 -4.90 11.47
N ASN A 447 4.07 -5.19 12.56
CA ASN A 447 3.07 -4.31 13.20
C ASN A 447 1.92 -3.88 12.26
N GLN A 448 1.65 -4.68 11.23
CA GLN A 448 0.57 -4.44 10.27
C GLN A 448 -0.20 -5.74 10.00
N CYS A 449 -1.49 -5.62 9.71
CA CYS A 449 -2.31 -6.71 9.22
C CYS A 449 -2.84 -6.35 7.83
N LYS A 450 -2.65 -7.24 6.86
CA LYS A 450 -3.12 -7.09 5.48
C LYS A 450 -4.15 -8.17 5.19
N ASN A 451 -5.23 -7.80 4.51
CA ASN A 451 -6.22 -8.76 4.03
C ASN A 451 -5.56 -9.77 3.08
N TYR A 452 -6.09 -11.00 3.09
CA TYR A 452 -5.66 -12.02 2.14
C TYR A 452 -5.88 -11.55 0.70
N GLY A 453 -4.87 -11.72 -0.15
CA GLY A 453 -4.95 -11.29 -1.54
C GLY A 453 -3.62 -11.38 -2.27
N VAL A 454 -3.66 -11.21 -3.60
CA VAL A 454 -2.46 -11.20 -4.44
C VAL A 454 -1.69 -9.91 -4.17
N SER A 455 -0.63 -9.99 -3.38
CA SER A 455 0.33 -8.89 -3.27
C SER A 455 0.95 -8.62 -4.64
N GLN A 456 1.17 -7.36 -4.98
CA GLN A 456 2.03 -7.01 -6.12
C GLN A 456 3.52 -7.18 -5.79
N ASP A 457 3.86 -7.51 -4.54
CA ASP A 457 5.23 -7.73 -4.10
C ASP A 457 5.69 -9.14 -4.46
N TYR A 458 6.46 -9.25 -5.54
CA TYR A 458 7.06 -10.51 -5.95
C TYR A 458 8.16 -10.97 -4.97
N PRO A 459 8.23 -12.28 -4.65
CA PRO A 459 9.27 -12.85 -3.81
C PRO A 459 10.65 -12.61 -4.42
N THR A 460 11.65 -12.38 -3.56
CA THR A 460 13.03 -12.18 -3.99
C THR A 460 13.85 -13.44 -3.75
N LEU A 461 14.41 -13.98 -4.83
CA LEU A 461 15.29 -15.14 -4.80
C LEU A 461 16.75 -14.71 -4.98
N PHE A 462 17.56 -15.04 -3.98
CA PHE A 462 19.00 -14.89 -4.01
C PHE A 462 19.65 -16.16 -4.58
N ILE A 463 20.40 -15.99 -5.66
CA ILE A 463 21.22 -17.06 -6.24
C ILE A 463 22.67 -16.61 -6.32
N HIS A 464 23.57 -17.45 -5.85
CA HIS A 464 25.00 -17.20 -5.92
C HIS A 464 25.64 -18.03 -7.05
N GLY A 465 26.80 -17.59 -7.52
CA GLY A 465 27.61 -18.25 -8.55
C GLY A 465 28.50 -19.37 -8.04
N HIS A 466 29.36 -19.88 -8.93
CA HIS A 466 30.48 -20.74 -8.57
C HIS A 466 31.50 -19.94 -7.77
N ALA A 467 32.03 -20.52 -6.69
CA ALA A 467 33.26 -20.03 -6.12
C ALA A 467 34.40 -20.75 -6.83
N PHE A 468 35.46 -20.02 -7.22
CA PHE A 468 36.56 -20.42 -8.13
C PHE A 468 37.43 -21.60 -7.63
N ASN A 469 36.97 -22.33 -6.62
CA ASN A 469 37.59 -23.48 -6.01
C ASN A 469 36.56 -24.64 -5.90
N GLU A 470 36.88 -25.81 -6.45
CA GLU A 470 36.11 -27.07 -6.38
C GLU A 470 35.84 -27.52 -4.94
N GLY A 471 36.65 -27.06 -3.97
CA GLY A 471 36.45 -27.27 -2.54
C GLY A 471 35.34 -26.41 -1.92
N THR A 472 34.71 -25.53 -2.68
CA THR A 472 33.60 -24.71 -2.17
C THR A 472 32.31 -25.51 -2.08
N THR A 473 31.65 -25.36 -0.94
CA THR A 473 30.49 -26.16 -0.58
C THR A 473 29.22 -25.42 -1.03
N PRO A 474 28.12 -26.12 -1.39
CA PRO A 474 26.83 -25.46 -1.64
C PRO A 474 26.40 -24.52 -0.50
N GLU A 475 26.81 -24.83 0.72
CA GLU A 475 26.57 -24.05 1.94
C GLU A 475 27.38 -22.75 1.97
N ALA A 476 28.49 -22.63 1.25
CA ALA A 476 29.19 -21.36 1.04
C ALA A 476 28.41 -20.45 0.07
N SER A 477 27.84 -21.04 -0.98
CA SER A 477 26.97 -20.34 -1.94
C SER A 477 25.71 -19.77 -1.25
N LEU A 478 25.09 -20.53 -0.35
CA LEU A 478 23.93 -20.08 0.42
C LEU A 478 24.30 -19.04 1.49
N ALA A 479 25.51 -19.11 2.06
CA ALA A 479 25.96 -18.13 3.07
C ALA A 479 26.17 -16.72 2.50
N ALA A 480 26.48 -16.58 1.21
CA ALA A 480 26.86 -15.30 0.60
C ALA A 480 25.80 -14.19 0.74
N PHE A 481 24.51 -14.53 0.64
CA PHE A 481 23.41 -13.57 0.81
C PHE A 481 22.73 -13.64 2.19
N ALA A 482 23.24 -14.46 3.12
CA ALA A 482 22.61 -14.70 4.42
C ALA A 482 22.36 -13.40 5.20
N LYS A 483 23.41 -12.59 5.34
CA LYS A 483 23.38 -11.34 6.10
C LYS A 483 22.40 -10.34 5.47
N ILE A 484 22.45 -10.17 4.14
CA ILE A 484 21.52 -9.30 3.40
C ILE A 484 20.07 -9.75 3.63
N GLN A 485 19.79 -11.05 3.48
CA GLN A 485 18.45 -11.60 3.69
C GLN A 485 17.95 -11.37 5.13
N GLU A 486 18.80 -11.59 6.14
CA GLU A 486 18.46 -11.37 7.56
C GLU A 486 18.12 -9.89 7.82
N GLU A 487 18.91 -8.96 7.30
CA GLU A 487 18.66 -7.54 7.49
C GLU A 487 17.39 -7.04 6.78
N MET A 488 17.01 -7.66 5.66
CA MET A 488 15.76 -7.34 4.94
C MET A 488 14.51 -7.55 5.79
N VAL A 489 14.56 -8.34 6.87
CA VAL A 489 13.46 -8.48 7.83
C VAL A 489 13.10 -7.14 8.46
N SER A 490 14.10 -6.31 8.77
CA SER A 490 13.87 -4.96 9.31
C SER A 490 13.21 -4.00 8.31
N TYR A 491 13.22 -4.36 7.02
CA TYR A 491 12.57 -3.63 5.93
C TYR A 491 11.21 -4.24 5.53
N GLY A 492 10.67 -5.16 6.34
CA GLY A 492 9.33 -5.73 6.13
C GLY A 492 9.27 -6.93 5.19
N TYR A 493 10.40 -7.62 4.97
CA TYR A 493 10.45 -8.86 4.20
C TYR A 493 10.42 -10.09 5.10
N ILE A 494 9.57 -11.06 4.78
CA ILE A 494 9.56 -12.35 5.47
C ILE A 494 10.76 -13.17 4.97
N ASN A 495 11.65 -13.55 5.88
CA ASN A 495 12.74 -14.47 5.59
C ASN A 495 12.22 -15.92 5.63
N LEU A 496 12.23 -16.60 4.47
CA LEU A 496 11.83 -18.00 4.35
C LEU A 496 13.02 -18.97 4.32
N GLY A 497 14.24 -18.49 4.58
CA GLY A 497 15.46 -19.28 4.59
C GLY A 497 15.85 -19.80 3.21
N ASP A 498 16.31 -21.05 3.18
CA ASP A 498 16.77 -21.73 1.98
C ASP A 498 15.64 -22.49 1.27
N VAL A 499 15.67 -22.49 -0.06
CA VAL A 499 14.70 -23.25 -0.87
C VAL A 499 14.91 -24.74 -0.64
N SER A 500 13.99 -25.34 0.13
CA SER A 500 13.86 -26.78 0.31
C SER A 500 12.67 -27.34 -0.48
N PHE A 501 12.87 -28.48 -1.15
CA PHE A 501 11.81 -29.21 -1.86
C PHE A 501 10.88 -29.98 -0.92
N ASP A 502 11.31 -30.24 0.32
CA ASP A 502 10.54 -30.96 1.34
C ASP A 502 9.60 -30.05 2.16
N GLN A 503 9.91 -28.76 2.23
CA GLN A 503 9.15 -27.80 3.04
C GLN A 503 8.11 -27.09 2.18
N TYR A 504 6.84 -27.24 2.53
CA TYR A 504 5.73 -26.55 1.86
C TYR A 504 4.88 -25.84 2.92
N TYR A 505 4.53 -24.58 2.65
CA TYR A 505 3.79 -23.72 3.58
C TYR A 505 2.40 -23.43 3.00
N ASP A 506 1.42 -24.30 3.25
CA ASP A 506 0.03 -23.98 2.91
C ASP A 506 -0.44 -22.76 3.72
N GLY A 507 -1.06 -21.80 3.04
CA GLY A 507 -1.60 -20.56 3.62
C GLY A 507 -0.69 -19.34 3.46
N LEU A 508 0.62 -19.52 3.19
CA LEU A 508 1.53 -18.39 2.96
C LEU A 508 1.22 -17.67 1.65
N GLU A 509 0.67 -18.37 0.65
CA GLU A 509 0.22 -17.80 -0.61
C GLU A 509 -0.87 -16.73 -0.46
N GLN A 510 -1.50 -16.68 0.71
CA GLN A 510 -2.56 -15.73 1.04
C GLN A 510 -2.00 -14.52 1.81
N CYS A 511 -0.72 -14.54 2.20
CA CYS A 511 -0.06 -13.43 2.88
C CYS A 511 0.50 -12.40 1.90
N SER A 512 0.06 -11.15 2.06
CA SER A 512 0.41 -10.06 1.15
C SER A 512 1.75 -9.36 1.45
N PHE A 513 2.69 -10.04 2.12
CA PHE A 513 3.99 -9.47 2.49
C PHE A 513 5.10 -9.99 1.56
N PRO A 514 6.09 -9.15 1.21
CA PRO A 514 7.20 -9.59 0.39
C PRO A 514 8.01 -10.66 1.12
N THR A 515 8.50 -11.65 0.37
CA THR A 515 9.28 -12.76 0.93
C THR A 515 10.67 -12.82 0.30
N THR A 516 11.63 -13.38 1.04
CA THR A 516 13.01 -13.58 0.56
C THR A 516 13.42 -15.03 0.75
N MET A 517 14.15 -15.56 -0.22
CA MET A 517 14.64 -16.94 -0.24
C MET A 517 16.04 -17.02 -0.83
N ARG A 518 16.85 -17.97 -0.39
CA ARG A 518 18.14 -18.31 -1.01
C ARG A 518 18.07 -19.68 -1.66
N ALA A 519 18.77 -19.87 -2.78
CA ALA A 519 18.82 -21.17 -3.43
C ALA A 519 20.19 -21.51 -3.99
N THR A 520 20.41 -22.80 -4.20
CA THR A 520 21.61 -23.36 -4.81
C THR A 520 21.25 -24.47 -5.80
N TYR A 521 21.75 -24.36 -7.04
CA TYR A 521 21.54 -25.32 -8.13
C TYR A 521 22.54 -26.50 -8.10
N TYR A 522 23.41 -26.58 -7.09
CA TYR A 522 24.31 -27.73 -6.90
C TYR A 522 23.61 -28.97 -6.33
N TYR A 523 22.43 -28.79 -5.75
CA TYR A 523 21.61 -29.88 -5.24
C TYR A 523 20.67 -30.41 -6.31
N ILE A 524 20.73 -31.71 -6.54
CA ILE A 524 19.78 -32.44 -7.39
C ILE A 524 18.82 -33.18 -6.47
N PRO A 525 17.55 -32.77 -6.39
CA PRO A 525 16.54 -33.57 -5.72
C PRO A 525 16.27 -34.83 -6.55
N SER A 526 16.37 -36.00 -5.93
CA SER A 526 15.91 -37.27 -6.51
C SER A 526 14.82 -37.87 -5.63
N PHE A 527 13.69 -38.23 -6.21
CA PHE A 527 12.58 -38.81 -5.46
C PHE A 527 12.81 -40.32 -5.28
N GLY A 528 13.05 -40.75 -4.04
CA GLY A 528 13.18 -42.15 -3.65
C GLY A 528 11.86 -42.72 -3.10
N VAL A 529 11.94 -43.78 -2.31
CA VAL A 529 10.77 -44.42 -1.64
C VAL A 529 10.17 -43.48 -0.57
N GLY A 530 9.41 -42.48 -1.00
CA GLY A 530 8.68 -41.54 -0.14
C GLY A 530 9.50 -40.44 0.54
N LYS A 531 10.78 -40.25 0.16
CA LYS A 531 11.64 -39.14 0.63
C LYS A 531 12.48 -38.59 -0.51
N TYR A 532 12.70 -37.27 -0.52
CA TYR A 532 13.69 -36.67 -1.41
C TYR A 532 15.10 -37.04 -0.93
N LYS A 533 15.92 -37.56 -1.84
CA LYS A 533 17.36 -37.75 -1.64
C LYS A 533 18.06 -36.68 -2.46
N VAL A 534 18.78 -35.79 -1.78
CA VAL A 534 19.58 -34.77 -2.44
C VAL A 534 20.95 -35.34 -2.79
N THR A 535 21.31 -35.33 -4.08
CA THR A 535 22.67 -35.60 -4.54
C THR A 535 23.34 -34.29 -4.92
N VAL A 536 24.60 -34.11 -4.55
CA VAL A 536 25.36 -32.91 -4.89
C VAL A 536 26.05 -33.14 -6.24
N GLN A 537 25.83 -32.25 -7.21
CA GLN A 537 26.56 -32.25 -8.47
C GLN A 537 27.17 -30.87 -8.72
N LYS A 538 28.47 -30.76 -8.41
CA LYS A 538 29.24 -29.52 -8.43
C LYS A 538 29.94 -29.24 -9.78
N SER A 539 29.79 -30.11 -10.79
CA SER A 539 30.34 -29.90 -12.15
C SER A 539 29.35 -30.19 -13.29
N GLU A 540 28.78 -29.15 -13.89
CA GLU A 540 27.90 -29.17 -15.06
C GLU A 540 28.04 -27.91 -15.93
N ARG A 541 27.32 -27.88 -17.05
CA ARG A 541 27.21 -26.68 -17.89
C ARG A 541 26.16 -25.72 -17.33
N ILE A 542 26.32 -24.42 -17.57
CA ILE A 542 25.42 -23.37 -17.04
C ILE A 542 23.95 -23.63 -17.44
N GLU A 543 23.70 -24.23 -18.60
CA GLU A 543 22.35 -24.60 -19.06
C GLU A 543 21.62 -25.54 -18.10
N ASN A 544 22.33 -26.51 -17.50
CA ASN A 544 21.70 -27.42 -16.54
C ASN A 544 21.32 -26.70 -15.24
N TYR A 545 22.10 -25.70 -14.84
CA TYR A 545 21.79 -24.86 -13.69
C TYR A 545 20.56 -23.99 -13.95
N ALA A 546 20.37 -23.52 -15.19
CA ALA A 546 19.15 -22.81 -15.58
C ALA A 546 17.91 -23.71 -15.51
N LEU A 547 18.02 -25.01 -15.87
CA LEU A 547 16.93 -25.98 -15.69
C LEU A 547 16.53 -26.11 -14.21
N ARG A 548 17.51 -26.21 -13.30
CA ARG A 548 17.25 -26.31 -11.84
C ARG A 548 16.70 -25.02 -11.28
N LEU A 549 17.20 -23.88 -11.74
CA LEU A 549 16.65 -22.57 -11.37
C LEU A 549 15.16 -22.50 -11.74
N ARG A 550 14.75 -23.01 -12.91
CA ARG A 550 13.33 -23.08 -13.27
C ARG A 550 12.50 -23.86 -12.25
N GLU A 551 12.95 -25.03 -11.84
CA GLU A 551 12.23 -25.84 -10.84
C GLU A 551 12.07 -25.09 -9.52
N MET A 552 13.11 -24.38 -9.08
CA MET A 552 13.08 -23.55 -7.88
C MET A 552 12.11 -22.37 -8.02
N ILE A 553 12.13 -21.65 -9.15
CA ILE A 553 11.23 -20.53 -9.41
C ILE A 553 9.78 -20.98 -9.38
N GLU A 554 9.45 -22.09 -10.05
CA GLU A 554 8.08 -22.62 -10.04
C GLU A 554 7.64 -23.09 -8.65
N LEU A 555 8.55 -23.68 -7.88
CA LEU A 555 8.29 -24.04 -6.48
C LEU A 555 8.00 -22.80 -5.63
N ILE A 556 8.79 -21.73 -5.77
CA ILE A 556 8.62 -20.48 -5.02
C ILE A 556 7.29 -19.82 -5.38
N LYS A 557 6.98 -19.71 -6.68
CA LYS A 557 5.69 -19.19 -7.15
C LYS A 557 4.52 -19.96 -6.56
N LYS A 558 4.61 -21.29 -6.53
CA LYS A 558 3.58 -22.13 -5.90
C LYS A 558 3.46 -21.86 -4.39
N LYS A 559 4.59 -21.78 -3.66
CA LYS A 559 4.61 -21.52 -2.20
C LYS A 559 4.11 -20.13 -1.81
N THR A 560 4.30 -19.15 -2.67
CA THR A 560 4.00 -17.74 -2.38
C THR A 560 2.73 -17.23 -3.04
N GLY A 561 2.11 -18.02 -3.92
CA GLY A 561 0.94 -17.60 -4.72
C GLY A 561 1.26 -16.59 -5.82
N GLN A 562 2.53 -16.23 -5.99
CA GLN A 562 2.94 -15.13 -6.85
C GLN A 562 3.21 -15.57 -8.28
N GLN A 563 2.92 -14.69 -9.24
CA GLN A 563 3.05 -14.98 -10.67
C GLN A 563 4.47 -14.76 -11.20
N LYS A 564 5.23 -13.88 -10.56
CA LYS A 564 6.63 -13.58 -10.91
C LYS A 564 7.49 -13.55 -9.65
N ILE A 565 8.80 -13.52 -9.85
CA ILE A 565 9.81 -13.34 -8.81
C ILE A 565 10.79 -12.22 -9.16
N ASN A 566 11.46 -11.66 -8.17
CA ASN A 566 12.68 -10.87 -8.33
C ASN A 566 13.91 -11.79 -8.18
N LEU A 567 14.90 -11.66 -9.04
CA LEU A 567 16.16 -12.40 -8.95
C LEU A 567 17.29 -11.47 -8.54
N VAL A 568 18.05 -11.85 -7.53
CA VAL A 568 19.33 -11.21 -7.18
C VAL A 568 20.42 -12.25 -7.36
N ALA A 569 21.29 -12.01 -8.32
CA ALA A 569 22.20 -13.02 -8.84
C ALA A 569 23.65 -12.54 -8.77
N HIS A 570 24.49 -13.26 -8.03
CA HIS A 570 25.90 -12.93 -7.88
C HIS A 570 26.79 -13.77 -8.80
N SER A 571 27.83 -13.17 -9.39
CA SER A 571 28.87 -13.87 -10.15
C SER A 571 28.28 -14.75 -11.26
N MET A 572 28.70 -16.01 -11.39
CA MET A 572 28.13 -16.97 -12.34
C MET A 572 26.60 -17.11 -12.21
N GLY A 573 26.02 -16.88 -11.03
CA GLY A 573 24.57 -16.95 -10.82
C GLY A 573 23.81 -16.01 -11.77
N GLY A 574 24.40 -14.87 -12.14
CA GLY A 574 23.82 -13.97 -13.13
C GLY A 574 23.80 -14.53 -14.54
N LEU A 575 24.81 -15.31 -14.93
CA LEU A 575 24.80 -16.04 -16.21
C LEU A 575 23.77 -17.17 -16.21
N VAL A 576 23.57 -17.86 -15.08
CA VAL A 576 22.48 -18.83 -14.89
C VAL A 576 21.12 -18.15 -15.05
N ALA A 577 20.92 -16.97 -14.46
CA ALA A 577 19.69 -16.19 -14.63
C ALA A 577 19.48 -15.75 -16.08
N ARG A 578 20.52 -15.27 -16.78
CA ARG A 578 20.41 -14.91 -18.20
C ARG A 578 20.05 -16.12 -19.06
N GLU A 579 20.67 -17.28 -18.80
CA GLU A 579 20.36 -18.51 -19.53
C GLU A 579 18.94 -18.99 -19.25
N TYR A 580 18.45 -18.85 -18.02
CA TYR A 580 17.04 -19.11 -17.69
C TYR A 580 16.09 -18.24 -18.55
N LEU A 581 16.36 -16.94 -18.65
CA LEU A 581 15.54 -16.03 -19.46
C LEU A 581 15.61 -16.38 -20.95
N ASP A 582 16.77 -16.84 -21.45
CA ASP A 582 16.94 -17.27 -22.84
C ASP A 582 16.16 -18.56 -23.16
N LEU A 583 16.16 -19.52 -22.23
CA LEU A 583 15.52 -20.82 -22.43
C LEU A 583 14.00 -20.83 -22.17
N PHE A 584 13.53 -20.02 -21.21
CA PHE A 584 12.14 -20.09 -20.71
C PHE A 584 11.36 -18.79 -20.84
N GLY A 585 12.00 -17.70 -21.25
CA GLY A 585 11.39 -16.38 -21.36
C GLY A 585 11.26 -15.64 -20.02
N THR A 586 10.55 -14.51 -20.05
CA THR A 586 10.46 -13.54 -18.94
C THR A 586 9.20 -13.67 -18.09
N GLY A 587 8.28 -14.58 -18.45
CA GLY A 587 6.94 -14.63 -17.85
C GLY A 587 6.89 -14.88 -16.33
N SER A 588 7.92 -15.50 -15.75
CA SER A 588 8.03 -15.80 -14.32
C SER A 588 8.97 -14.85 -13.56
N VAL A 589 9.55 -13.83 -14.21
CA VAL A 589 10.55 -12.93 -13.60
C VAL A 589 10.15 -11.48 -13.83
N ASP A 590 10.19 -10.68 -12.77
CA ASP A 590 9.90 -9.24 -12.81
C ASP A 590 11.17 -8.42 -13.04
N LYS A 591 12.14 -8.60 -12.14
CA LYS A 591 13.45 -7.92 -12.18
C LYS A 591 14.58 -8.91 -12.01
N VAL A 592 15.73 -8.60 -12.61
CA VAL A 592 17.00 -9.28 -12.33
C VAL A 592 18.06 -8.25 -11.93
N ILE A 593 18.65 -8.45 -10.76
CA ILE A 593 19.77 -7.67 -10.25
C ILE A 593 21.02 -8.53 -10.35
N PHE A 594 21.90 -8.19 -11.28
CA PHE A 594 23.21 -8.80 -11.42
C PHE A 594 24.18 -8.11 -10.46
N VAL A 595 24.89 -8.88 -9.64
CA VAL A 595 25.98 -8.38 -8.80
C VAL A 595 27.26 -9.03 -9.28
N ASN A 596 28.22 -8.23 -9.75
CA ASN A 596 29.53 -8.69 -10.23
C ASN A 596 29.46 -9.87 -11.22
N THR A 597 28.46 -9.91 -12.10
CA THR A 597 28.27 -11.02 -13.04
C THR A 597 29.23 -10.89 -14.23
N PRO A 598 30.02 -11.93 -14.58
CA PRO A 598 30.94 -11.88 -15.73
C PRO A 598 30.20 -12.05 -17.06
N HIS A 599 29.46 -11.03 -17.51
CA HIS A 599 28.65 -11.09 -18.73
C HIS A 599 29.46 -11.37 -20.00
N HIS A 600 30.74 -10.99 -20.03
CA HIS A 600 31.69 -11.28 -21.11
C HIS A 600 32.80 -12.26 -20.70
N GLY A 601 32.64 -12.93 -19.56
CA GLY A 601 33.52 -13.99 -19.09
C GLY A 601 34.73 -13.51 -18.27
N VAL A 602 35.45 -14.47 -17.71
CA VAL A 602 36.71 -14.23 -16.99
C VAL A 602 37.89 -14.48 -17.91
N SER A 603 39.03 -13.82 -17.64
CA SER A 603 40.25 -13.96 -18.44
C SER A 603 41.50 -13.96 -17.56
N GLY A 604 42.67 -14.21 -18.15
CA GLY A 604 43.95 -14.04 -17.46
C GLY A 604 44.28 -15.19 -16.49
N LYS A 605 44.81 -14.90 -15.30
CA LYS A 605 45.11 -15.98 -14.34
C LYS A 605 43.84 -16.51 -13.68
N VAL A 606 42.78 -15.72 -13.54
CA VAL A 606 41.50 -16.18 -12.97
C VAL A 606 40.91 -17.32 -13.81
N GLU A 607 40.89 -17.19 -15.14
CA GLU A 607 40.49 -18.25 -16.07
C GLU A 607 41.37 -19.52 -15.92
N LYS A 608 42.69 -19.33 -15.82
CA LYS A 608 43.66 -20.43 -15.64
C LYS A 608 43.52 -21.12 -14.27
N TYR A 609 43.26 -20.37 -13.21
CA TYR A 609 43.05 -20.92 -11.87
C TYR A 609 41.68 -21.61 -11.78
N CYS A 610 40.64 -21.08 -12.43
CA CYS A 610 39.34 -21.72 -12.56
C CYS A 610 39.48 -23.10 -13.23
N SER A 611 40.24 -23.20 -14.33
CA SER A 611 40.42 -24.48 -15.04
C SER A 611 41.37 -25.48 -14.36
N ILE A 612 42.09 -25.08 -13.30
CA ILE A 612 43.03 -25.92 -12.54
C ILE A 612 42.45 -26.34 -11.16
N ILE A 613 41.59 -25.51 -10.56
CA ILE A 613 41.08 -25.67 -9.19
C ILE A 613 39.54 -25.67 -9.16
N GLY A 614 38.85 -25.21 -10.22
CA GLY A 614 37.40 -25.11 -10.36
C GLY A 614 36.81 -26.20 -11.26
N ALA A 615 35.49 -26.37 -11.20
CA ALA A 615 34.78 -27.41 -11.93
C ALA A 615 34.91 -27.20 -13.46
N SER A 616 35.44 -28.20 -14.17
CA SER A 616 36.01 -28.01 -15.51
C SER A 616 35.01 -27.48 -16.56
N LYS A 617 33.72 -27.82 -16.46
CA LYS A 617 32.69 -27.47 -17.45
C LYS A 617 32.19 -26.04 -17.30
N GLU A 618 32.00 -25.59 -16.07
CA GLU A 618 31.59 -24.23 -15.73
C GLU A 618 32.65 -23.23 -16.09
N CYS A 619 33.92 -23.55 -15.78
CA CYS A 619 35.05 -22.69 -16.12
C CYS A 619 35.22 -22.56 -17.64
N GLU A 620 34.96 -23.62 -18.41
CA GLU A 620 34.90 -23.54 -19.87
C GLU A 620 33.78 -22.61 -20.37
N ASP A 621 32.60 -22.64 -19.74
CA ASP A 621 31.49 -21.74 -20.10
C ASP A 621 31.77 -20.28 -19.69
N LEU A 622 32.47 -20.07 -18.56
CA LEU A 622 32.85 -18.75 -18.03
C LEU A 622 34.04 -18.11 -18.76
N SER A 623 34.84 -18.88 -19.50
CA SER A 623 36.02 -18.39 -20.19
C SER A 623 35.65 -17.37 -21.27
N ALA A 624 36.32 -16.22 -21.31
CA ALA A 624 36.04 -15.18 -22.30
C ALA A 624 36.08 -15.75 -23.74
N GLY A 625 35.00 -15.54 -24.50
CA GLY A 625 34.86 -16.07 -25.86
C GLY A 625 34.42 -17.55 -25.94
N SER A 626 33.95 -18.15 -24.84
CA SER A 626 33.34 -19.49 -24.85
C SER A 626 32.14 -19.58 -25.79
N ILE A 627 31.80 -20.82 -26.18
CA ILE A 627 30.62 -21.08 -27.02
C ILE A 627 29.35 -20.58 -26.32
N PHE A 628 29.24 -20.79 -25.01
CA PHE A 628 28.15 -20.33 -24.18
C PHE A 628 28.01 -18.79 -24.21
N LEU A 629 29.10 -18.06 -23.92
CA LEU A 629 29.06 -16.60 -23.86
C LEU A 629 28.82 -15.97 -25.24
N ASN A 630 29.42 -16.54 -26.30
CA ASN A 630 29.17 -16.08 -27.66
C ASN A 630 27.69 -16.27 -28.04
N ARG A 631 27.08 -17.41 -27.66
CA ARG A 631 25.65 -17.64 -27.90
C ARG A 631 24.79 -16.62 -27.16
N ILE A 632 24.95 -16.49 -25.85
CA ILE A 632 24.05 -15.67 -25.03
C ILE A 632 24.22 -14.17 -25.29
N ASN A 633 25.43 -13.72 -25.66
CA ASN A 633 25.70 -12.33 -26.02
C ASN A 633 25.39 -12.00 -27.49
N SER A 634 25.16 -12.99 -28.36
CA SER A 634 24.70 -12.74 -29.74
C SER A 634 23.22 -12.35 -29.84
N LYS A 635 22.47 -12.54 -28.76
CA LYS A 635 21.05 -12.24 -28.66
C LYS A 635 20.82 -10.90 -27.97
N PRO A 636 19.78 -10.12 -28.35
CA PRO A 636 19.38 -8.95 -27.59
C PRO A 636 18.89 -9.37 -26.20
N ASN A 637 18.97 -8.46 -25.23
CA ASN A 637 18.36 -8.69 -23.92
C ASN A 637 16.84 -8.92 -24.07
N PRO A 638 16.25 -9.81 -23.26
CA PRO A 638 14.85 -10.17 -23.38
C PRO A 638 13.92 -8.99 -23.02
N PHE A 639 12.83 -8.84 -23.76
CA PHE A 639 11.80 -7.84 -23.49
C PHE A 639 10.86 -8.31 -22.34
N GLY A 640 10.36 -7.35 -21.54
CA GLY A 640 9.38 -7.62 -20.49
C GLY A 640 9.95 -8.02 -19.12
N VAL A 641 11.26 -7.86 -18.93
CA VAL A 641 11.96 -7.97 -17.64
C VAL A 641 12.87 -6.76 -17.46
N GLU A 642 12.93 -6.20 -16.26
CA GLU A 642 13.85 -5.11 -15.94
C GLU A 642 15.20 -5.70 -15.51
N LEU A 643 16.29 -5.21 -16.11
CA LEU A 643 17.64 -5.69 -15.85
C LEU A 643 18.46 -4.60 -15.19
N TYR A 644 19.10 -4.96 -14.09
CA TYR A 644 19.93 -4.08 -13.28
C TYR A 644 21.29 -4.71 -13.04
N ASN A 645 22.31 -3.89 -12.94
CA ASN A 645 23.68 -4.35 -12.82
C ASN A 645 24.41 -3.55 -11.73
N ILE A 646 24.97 -4.25 -10.75
CA ILE A 646 25.78 -3.70 -9.67
C ILE A 646 27.19 -4.23 -9.88
N ARG A 647 28.09 -3.37 -10.37
CA ARG A 647 29.47 -3.72 -10.71
C ARG A 647 30.45 -3.08 -9.75
N SER A 648 31.47 -3.82 -9.39
CA SER A 648 32.49 -3.36 -8.44
C SER A 648 33.80 -3.03 -9.15
N LYS A 649 34.51 -2.02 -8.64
CA LYS A 649 35.84 -1.61 -9.10
C LYS A 649 36.76 -1.25 -7.93
N GLY A 650 38.07 -1.28 -8.16
CA GLY A 650 39.10 -0.93 -7.20
C GLY A 650 40.10 -2.05 -6.89
N CYS A 651 40.05 -3.15 -7.64
CA CYS A 651 41.06 -4.20 -7.62
C CYS A 651 41.78 -4.27 -8.97
N LEU A 652 43.12 -4.24 -8.92
CA LEU A 652 43.94 -4.33 -10.11
C LEU A 652 44.01 -5.78 -10.59
N MET A 653 43.44 -6.03 -11.77
CA MET A 653 43.41 -7.34 -12.42
C MET A 653 44.75 -7.63 -13.13
N ASP A 654 45.03 -8.90 -13.45
CA ASP A 654 46.30 -9.31 -14.09
C ASP A 654 46.56 -8.69 -15.47
N ASN A 655 45.50 -8.28 -16.16
CA ASN A 655 45.56 -7.57 -17.45
C ASN A 655 45.73 -6.06 -17.27
N GLN A 656 46.06 -5.59 -16.05
CA GLN A 656 46.17 -4.19 -15.64
C GLN A 656 44.86 -3.40 -15.77
N GLN A 657 43.73 -4.07 -15.92
CA GLN A 657 42.42 -3.45 -15.90
C GLN A 657 41.89 -3.37 -14.46
N ASP A 658 40.97 -2.44 -14.25
CA ASP A 658 40.22 -2.34 -13.00
C ASP A 658 39.12 -3.42 -12.95
N GLY A 659 38.72 -3.83 -11.76
CA GLY A 659 37.73 -4.86 -11.53
C GLY A 659 37.49 -5.14 -10.06
N ASP A 660 36.88 -6.28 -9.79
CA ASP A 660 36.54 -6.75 -8.44
C ASP A 660 37.49 -7.81 -7.89
N GLY A 661 38.59 -8.08 -8.62
CA GLY A 661 39.58 -9.09 -8.28
C GLY A 661 39.34 -10.45 -8.94
N ILE A 662 38.17 -10.64 -9.57
CA ILE A 662 37.78 -11.86 -10.30
C ILE A 662 37.30 -11.51 -11.71
N VAL A 663 36.40 -10.55 -11.82
CA VAL A 663 35.75 -10.06 -13.03
C VAL A 663 36.28 -8.65 -13.31
N THR A 664 36.68 -8.41 -14.56
CA THR A 664 37.08 -7.06 -14.98
C THR A 664 35.84 -6.17 -15.03
N PHE A 665 36.02 -4.88 -14.75
CA PHE A 665 34.92 -3.91 -14.75
C PHE A 665 34.16 -3.91 -16.09
N GLU A 666 34.89 -4.02 -17.20
CA GLU A 666 34.33 -4.12 -18.55
C GLU A 666 33.56 -5.43 -18.79
N SER A 667 34.08 -6.57 -18.31
CA SER A 667 33.39 -7.86 -18.49
C SER A 667 32.08 -7.91 -17.71
N ALA A 668 32.01 -7.20 -16.59
CA ALA A 668 30.81 -7.11 -15.77
C ALA A 668 29.73 -6.21 -16.38
N TYR A 669 29.99 -5.45 -17.46
CA TYR A 669 29.00 -4.57 -18.09
C TYR A 669 27.99 -5.37 -18.93
N LEU A 670 26.71 -4.97 -18.86
CA LEU A 670 25.64 -5.50 -19.73
C LEU A 670 24.90 -4.36 -20.40
N SER A 671 25.03 -4.25 -21.72
CA SER A 671 24.28 -3.28 -22.52
C SER A 671 22.78 -3.45 -22.32
N GLY A 672 22.06 -2.36 -22.02
CA GLY A 672 20.61 -2.36 -21.82
C GLY A 672 20.13 -2.73 -20.42
N ALA A 673 21.04 -3.03 -19.48
CA ALA A 673 20.73 -3.04 -18.05
C ALA A 673 21.02 -1.66 -17.43
N GLU A 674 20.24 -1.26 -16.43
CA GLU A 674 20.55 -0.08 -15.62
C GLU A 674 21.74 -0.38 -14.71
N ASP A 675 22.76 0.47 -14.74
CA ASP A 675 24.10 0.15 -14.24
C ASP A 675 24.51 1.02 -13.05
N PHE A 676 24.93 0.37 -11.96
CA PHE A 676 25.39 0.96 -10.71
C PHE A 676 26.82 0.51 -10.42
N VAL A 677 27.63 1.44 -9.92
CA VAL A 677 29.06 1.20 -9.69
C VAL A 677 29.42 1.32 -8.21
N ILE A 678 29.99 0.26 -7.66
CA ILE A 678 30.52 0.19 -6.30
C ILE A 678 32.04 0.32 -6.36
N SER A 679 32.59 1.27 -5.59
CA SER A 679 34.04 1.39 -5.45
C SER A 679 34.48 0.74 -4.14
N GLY A 680 35.46 -0.15 -4.20
CA GLY A 680 36.00 -0.87 -3.05
C GLY A 680 37.49 -1.14 -3.21
N LYS A 681 38.02 -2.10 -2.44
CA LYS A 681 39.42 -2.57 -2.55
C LYS A 681 39.49 -4.05 -2.19
N CYS A 682 40.40 -4.78 -2.82
CA CYS A 682 40.71 -6.15 -2.42
C CYS A 682 41.72 -6.13 -1.26
N ILE A 683 41.33 -6.72 -0.14
CA ILE A 683 42.08 -6.70 1.12
C ILE A 683 42.83 -8.00 1.38
N ASP A 684 42.54 -9.04 0.60
CA ASP A 684 43.19 -10.33 0.66
C ASP A 684 44.52 -10.37 -0.09
N SER A 685 45.36 -11.36 0.26
CA SER A 685 46.65 -11.57 -0.39
C SER A 685 46.54 -11.97 -1.87
N LEU A 686 45.40 -12.49 -2.30
CA LEU A 686 45.13 -12.86 -3.69
C LEU A 686 44.52 -11.72 -4.52
N GLN A 687 44.26 -10.55 -3.90
CA GLN A 687 43.63 -9.40 -4.54
C GLN A 687 42.30 -9.76 -5.24
N SER A 688 41.48 -10.55 -4.56
CA SER A 688 40.23 -11.13 -5.07
C SER A 688 38.99 -10.89 -4.18
N SER A 689 39.17 -10.36 -2.97
CA SER A 689 38.12 -10.35 -1.95
C SER A 689 36.91 -9.48 -2.30
N LEU A 690 37.11 -8.37 -3.01
CA LEU A 690 36.04 -7.42 -3.34
C LEU A 690 34.88 -8.08 -4.07
N HIS A 691 35.14 -9.09 -4.90
CA HIS A 691 34.11 -9.83 -5.63
C HIS A 691 33.01 -10.35 -4.69
N SER A 692 33.37 -10.90 -3.53
CA SER A 692 32.40 -11.41 -2.53
C SER A 692 32.13 -10.44 -1.38
N ASP A 693 33.10 -9.60 -1.01
CA ASP A 693 32.97 -8.68 0.12
C ASP A 693 31.81 -7.69 -0.07
N VAL A 694 31.48 -7.34 -1.32
CA VAL A 694 30.34 -6.45 -1.62
C VAL A 694 28.97 -7.00 -1.22
N LEU A 695 28.87 -8.31 -0.94
CA LEU A 695 27.65 -8.92 -0.40
C LEU A 695 27.57 -8.84 1.12
N ASP A 696 28.63 -8.42 1.80
CA ASP A 696 28.61 -8.20 3.25
C ASP A 696 28.04 -6.79 3.56
N PRO A 697 26.83 -6.70 4.14
CA PRO A 697 26.20 -5.41 4.42
C PRO A 697 26.93 -4.60 5.50
N GLU A 698 27.82 -5.21 6.29
CA GLU A 698 28.68 -4.48 7.25
C GLU A 698 29.81 -3.75 6.53
N MET A 699 30.32 -4.31 5.43
CA MET A 699 31.42 -3.73 4.65
C MET A 699 30.91 -2.80 3.53
N TYR A 700 29.83 -3.18 2.85
CA TYR A 700 29.24 -2.48 1.71
C TYR A 700 27.72 -2.31 1.85
N PRO A 701 27.24 -1.56 2.87
CA PRO A 701 25.81 -1.37 3.13
C PRO A 701 25.04 -0.83 1.91
N GLN A 702 25.70 -0.04 1.07
CA GLN A 702 25.10 0.53 -0.15
C GLN A 702 24.62 -0.53 -1.15
N VAL A 703 25.17 -1.75 -1.14
CA VAL A 703 24.74 -2.82 -2.06
C VAL A 703 23.37 -3.36 -1.66
N ARG A 704 23.16 -3.60 -0.37
CA ARG A 704 21.84 -3.96 0.19
C ARG A 704 20.81 -2.86 -0.09
N GLU A 705 21.20 -1.60 0.12
CA GLU A 705 20.33 -0.44 -0.13
C GLU A 705 19.89 -0.35 -1.60
N LEU A 706 20.83 -0.54 -2.55
CA LEU A 706 20.50 -0.61 -3.97
C LEU A 706 19.59 -1.79 -4.31
N ILE A 707 19.85 -2.97 -3.75
CA ILE A 707 18.97 -4.14 -3.95
C ILE A 707 17.54 -3.81 -3.51
N LEU A 708 17.38 -3.22 -2.32
CA LEU A 708 16.08 -2.80 -1.81
C LEU A 708 15.42 -1.70 -2.67
N GLU A 709 16.19 -0.70 -3.10
CA GLU A 709 15.70 0.37 -3.98
C GLU A 709 15.18 -0.20 -5.30
N ILE A 710 15.96 -1.06 -5.95
CA ILE A 710 15.62 -1.67 -7.24
C ILE A 710 14.38 -2.56 -7.12
N ILE A 711 14.31 -3.43 -6.11
CA ILE A 711 13.15 -4.31 -5.90
C ILE A 711 11.88 -3.49 -5.70
N ASN A 712 11.98 -2.32 -5.06
CA ASN A 712 10.85 -1.43 -4.77
C ASN A 712 10.59 -0.38 -5.86
N LYS A 713 11.44 -0.28 -6.88
CA LYS A 713 11.27 0.64 -8.02
C LYS A 713 9.96 0.31 -8.76
N ASN A 714 9.16 1.33 -9.03
CA ASN A 714 7.82 1.29 -9.64
C ASN A 714 6.62 0.90 -8.73
N LYS A 715 6.82 0.71 -7.41
CA LYS A 715 5.69 0.53 -6.46
C LYS A 715 4.89 1.81 -6.17
N THR A 716 5.39 2.98 -6.57
CA THR A 716 4.78 4.30 -6.31
C THR A 716 3.85 4.79 -7.44
N GLY A 717 3.35 3.88 -8.28
CA GLY A 717 2.47 4.20 -9.41
C GLY A 717 1.02 4.57 -9.07
N ASP A 718 0.52 4.24 -7.87
CA ASP A 718 -0.91 4.39 -7.50
C ASP A 718 -1.18 5.48 -6.44
N GLN A 719 -0.36 6.54 -6.38
CA GLN A 719 -0.68 7.77 -5.62
C GLN A 719 -0.48 9.05 -6.45
N LYS A 720 -1.09 9.12 -7.65
CA LYS A 720 -1.29 10.38 -8.37
C LYS A 720 -2.72 10.58 -8.81
#